data_AF-A0A2U1L327-F1
#
_entry.id   AF-A0A2U1L327-F1
#
_cell.length_a   1.000
_cell.length_b   1.000
_cell.length_c   1.000
_cell.angle_alpha   90.00
_cell.angle_beta   90.00
_cell.angle_gamma   90.00
#
_symmetry.space_group_name_H-M   'P 1'
#
loop_
_entity.id
_entity.type
_entity.pdbx_description
1 polymer ?
#
loop_
_entity_poly.entity_id
_entity_poly.type
_entity_poly.pdbx_seq_one_letter_code
_entity_poly.pdbx_strand_id
1 'polypeptide(L)'
;MENVIDYVVPYIHDGDDLKSFSLVSRQFYQLDCITRKHLTVHLHYAPDPSTLSKRFPFIDSLTLKGPPDDCDFPQISGIDITPWIDEICAKFECLKALHIRGLVVSDEHLALLAKTRGKDLRSLKICECGGFSEDGLLHISEYCNDLRSLCLEYNAVDGEVTGEWVRELALRNTPIESLHLRSGSVNYDVEILTLVAQKCSNSLVSLKVSGPKPLNHLGDAFSHAVKLQDFHGAVFDKDGDYTSFKFPPSIRSLGIRDMPVTSFSLLLPYVNQLRELNLTGSEKYCQCFLIERCPNLEVLVTTDICGDMGFHLIGQVCKKLRKLIHCGHVTHMGLIALVQGCTNLEYLHVTLSNISNEAIECVGTHLKNLRDFRMTLFKKASIDNGIRAMLKGCIKLKRLSLHLGDEGLTDVGLGYIGKYGHNLTYLFLSCKGVSDAGLLELSKGCPKLRKLHLWDCPFSEKAVATFVFNIHSLRYIWVGNGFGTTDLALTRPTFTAEVLTELIPYVTLAEKLHKLAIQLIADGSGLGSVKITYTSSIATDNLDTPLVRAMVAKGICVNEEQVFVDVSSDKPLEIIKVQIVDVESRLAGEIKVEGRVKDGVPYLTKVGALDVDVSLEGNIILCRQAPDQPNIITSVSSILDDDNVIISSMSFGRIAQRKQAVMVIGVDEKPSKKALNRIDEIPAVDDFVFLAS
;
A
#
# COMPACT_ATOMS: atom_id res chain seq x y z
N MET A 1 21.79 -23.91 28.97
CA MET A 1 20.69 -23.52 28.06
C MET A 1 21.24 -22.74 26.85
N GLU A 2 22.35 -22.00 27.02
CA GLU A 2 23.03 -21.21 25.98
C GLU A 2 23.49 -22.02 24.75
N ASN A 3 24.08 -23.21 24.91
CA ASN A 3 24.53 -24.02 23.76
C ASN A 3 23.39 -24.56 22.88
N VAL A 4 22.13 -24.52 23.32
CA VAL A 4 21.02 -25.11 22.56
C VAL A 4 20.47 -24.11 21.54
N ILE A 5 20.49 -22.81 21.87
CA ILE A 5 19.80 -21.80 21.06
C ILE A 5 20.50 -21.57 19.72
N ASP A 6 21.83 -21.67 19.68
CA ASP A 6 22.63 -21.59 18.45
C ASP A 6 22.24 -22.66 17.43
N TYR A 7 21.80 -23.83 17.90
CA TYR A 7 21.27 -24.88 17.03
C TYR A 7 19.79 -24.70 16.70
N VAL A 8 19.03 -23.92 17.46
CA VAL A 8 17.59 -23.69 17.23
C VAL A 8 17.35 -22.58 16.21
N VAL A 9 18.12 -21.49 16.27
CA VAL A 9 17.91 -20.31 15.41
C VAL A 9 17.90 -20.63 13.91
N PRO A 10 18.77 -21.52 13.37
CA PRO A 10 18.72 -21.90 11.95
C PRO A 10 17.39 -22.54 11.50
N TYR A 11 16.59 -23.07 12.43
CA TYR A 11 15.27 -23.64 12.14
C TYR A 11 14.12 -22.61 12.20
N ILE A 12 14.40 -21.37 12.60
CA ILE A 12 13.42 -20.28 12.56
C ILE A 12 13.48 -19.64 11.18
N HIS A 13 12.55 -20.03 10.30
CA HIS A 13 12.51 -19.53 8.93
C HIS A 13 11.60 -18.30 8.74
N ASP A 14 10.66 -18.07 9.67
CA ASP A 14 9.75 -16.94 9.57
C ASP A 14 10.45 -15.62 9.96
N GLY A 15 10.37 -14.64 9.07
CA GLY A 15 11.07 -13.37 9.23
C GLY A 15 10.47 -12.48 10.31
N ASP A 16 9.19 -12.63 10.65
CA ASP A 16 8.54 -11.91 11.76
C ASP A 16 8.89 -12.59 13.10
N ASP A 17 8.99 -13.92 13.15
CA ASP A 17 9.47 -14.64 14.34
C ASP A 17 10.93 -14.27 14.68
N LEU A 18 11.82 -14.22 13.68
CA LEU A 18 13.20 -13.78 13.89
C LEU A 18 13.29 -12.31 14.35
N LYS A 19 12.35 -11.43 13.93
CA LYS A 19 12.31 -10.05 14.45
C LYS A 19 11.99 -10.06 15.94
N SER A 20 10.97 -10.79 16.35
CA SER A 20 10.61 -10.94 17.76
C SER A 20 11.76 -11.55 18.57
N PHE A 21 12.41 -12.59 18.04
CA PHE A 21 13.60 -13.21 18.63
C PHE A 21 14.72 -12.19 18.89
N SER A 22 15.05 -11.36 17.90
CA SER A 22 16.12 -10.35 18.01
C SER A 22 15.88 -9.28 19.08
N LEU A 23 14.64 -9.12 19.55
CA LEU A 23 14.26 -8.11 20.56
C LEU A 23 14.30 -8.65 22.00
N VAL A 24 14.52 -9.96 22.20
CA VAL A 24 14.49 -10.58 23.53
C VAL A 24 15.69 -10.18 24.39
N SER A 25 16.90 -10.18 23.80
CA SER A 25 18.13 -9.83 24.52
C SER A 25 19.24 -9.41 23.55
N ARG A 26 20.31 -8.79 24.07
CA ARG A 26 21.50 -8.45 23.27
C ARG A 26 22.16 -9.67 22.62
N GLN A 27 22.14 -10.81 23.32
CA GLN A 27 22.69 -12.05 22.78
C GLN A 27 21.86 -12.58 21.61
N PHE A 28 20.53 -12.54 21.73
CA PHE A 28 19.64 -13.02 20.66
C PHE A 28 19.68 -12.09 19.45
N TYR A 29 19.83 -10.78 19.71
CA TYR A 29 20.12 -9.79 18.68
C TYR A 29 21.38 -10.15 17.90
N GLN A 30 22.49 -10.45 18.60
CA GLN A 30 23.76 -10.84 17.97
C GLN A 30 23.66 -12.15 17.20
N LEU A 31 22.92 -13.14 17.72
CA LEU A 31 22.70 -14.40 17.02
C LEU A 31 21.91 -14.19 15.72
N ASP A 32 20.80 -13.46 15.76
CA ASP A 32 20.04 -13.11 14.53
C ASP A 32 20.94 -12.39 13.51
N CYS A 33 21.80 -11.47 13.96
CA CYS A 33 22.74 -10.76 13.09
C CYS A 33 23.64 -11.71 12.28
N ILE A 34 24.17 -12.77 12.90
CA ILE A 34 25.11 -13.68 12.23
C ILE A 34 24.44 -14.87 11.54
N THR A 35 23.25 -15.28 11.95
CA THR A 35 22.57 -16.47 11.39
C THR A 35 21.54 -16.14 10.32
N ARG A 36 21.03 -14.90 10.24
CA ARG A 36 19.96 -14.56 9.29
C ARG A 36 20.44 -14.72 7.85
N LYS A 37 19.71 -15.49 7.06
CA LYS A 37 20.06 -15.82 5.67
C LYS A 37 19.28 -15.08 4.59
N HIS A 38 18.05 -14.66 4.89
CA HIS A 38 17.15 -14.07 3.91
C HIS A 38 16.63 -12.73 4.39
N LEU A 39 16.73 -11.71 3.54
CA LEU A 39 16.20 -10.37 3.81
C LEU A 39 15.37 -9.85 2.65
N THR A 40 14.32 -9.11 3.01
CA THR A 40 13.55 -8.29 2.07
C THR A 40 13.59 -6.85 2.55
N VAL A 41 14.12 -5.98 1.70
CA VAL A 41 14.24 -4.55 1.92
C VAL A 41 13.27 -3.84 0.98
N HIS A 42 12.51 -2.92 1.54
CA HIS A 42 11.70 -1.98 0.78
C HIS A 42 12.49 -0.68 0.74
N LEU A 43 13.09 -0.36 -0.40
CA LEU A 43 14.08 0.72 -0.53
C LEU A 43 13.51 2.07 -0.14
N HIS A 44 12.21 2.25 -0.37
CA HIS A 44 11.49 3.42 0.03
C HIS A 44 11.64 3.75 1.54
N TYR A 45 11.81 2.75 2.43
CA TYR A 45 12.01 2.97 3.87
C TYR A 45 13.46 2.79 4.34
N ALA A 46 14.35 2.39 3.44
CA ALA A 46 15.73 2.06 3.78
C ALA A 46 16.64 2.53 2.63
N PRO A 47 16.84 3.84 2.48
CA PRO A 47 17.71 4.37 1.43
C PRO A 47 19.18 4.07 1.70
N ASP A 48 19.61 3.98 2.98
CA ASP A 48 21.00 3.68 3.35
C ASP A 48 21.24 2.16 3.55
N PRO A 49 22.04 1.52 2.68
CA PRO A 49 22.36 0.09 2.79
C PRO A 49 23.40 -0.24 3.86
N SER A 50 24.19 0.74 4.33
CA SER A 50 25.33 0.51 5.23
C SER A 50 24.92 -0.02 6.61
N THR A 51 23.72 0.33 7.05
CA THR A 51 23.13 -0.19 8.29
C THR A 51 22.82 -1.69 8.18
N LEU A 52 22.46 -2.15 6.99
CA LEU A 52 22.07 -3.53 6.74
C LEU A 52 23.29 -4.45 6.67
N SER A 53 24.35 -4.03 5.98
CA SER A 53 25.59 -4.82 5.87
C SER A 53 26.27 -5.01 7.22
N LYS A 54 26.26 -3.98 8.08
CA LYS A 54 26.74 -4.05 9.47
C LYS A 54 25.90 -4.99 10.32
N ARG A 55 24.58 -5.00 10.12
CA ARG A 55 23.66 -5.81 10.92
C ARG A 55 23.62 -7.28 10.47
N PHE A 56 23.67 -7.54 9.18
CA PHE A 56 23.48 -8.87 8.60
C PHE A 56 24.57 -9.18 7.56
N PRO A 57 25.83 -9.41 7.99
CA PRO A 57 26.96 -9.58 7.07
C PRO A 57 26.93 -10.90 6.28
N PHE A 58 26.26 -11.95 6.77
CA PHE A 58 26.33 -13.32 6.22
C PHE A 58 25.04 -13.77 5.52
N ILE A 59 24.33 -12.85 4.88
CA ILE A 59 23.10 -13.18 4.15
C ILE A 59 23.40 -13.97 2.88
N ASP A 60 22.56 -14.95 2.59
CA ASP A 60 22.61 -15.75 1.36
C ASP A 60 21.63 -15.21 0.31
N SER A 61 20.59 -14.48 0.72
CA SER A 61 19.58 -13.93 -0.18
C SER A 61 19.08 -12.55 0.23
N LEU A 62 18.98 -11.67 -0.76
CA LEU A 62 18.49 -10.31 -0.61
C LEU A 62 17.40 -10.04 -1.64
N THR A 63 16.28 -9.46 -1.18
CA THR A 63 15.23 -8.94 -2.05
C THR A 63 15.11 -7.44 -1.86
N LEU A 64 15.34 -6.68 -2.92
CA LEU A 64 15.18 -5.24 -3.01
C LEU A 64 13.84 -4.94 -3.70
N LYS A 65 12.96 -4.22 -3.02
CA LYS A 65 11.64 -3.83 -3.55
C LYS A 65 11.50 -2.32 -3.58
N GLY A 66 11.07 -1.83 -4.73
CA GLY A 66 10.51 -0.50 -4.86
C GLY A 66 9.15 -0.38 -4.19
N PRO A 67 8.37 0.66 -4.57
CA PRO A 67 6.98 0.81 -4.22
C PRO A 67 6.21 -0.48 -4.53
N PRO A 68 5.12 -0.76 -3.80
CA PRO A 68 4.23 -1.86 -4.11
C PRO A 68 3.75 -1.79 -5.56
N ASP A 69 4.25 -2.70 -6.38
CA ASP A 69 3.61 -3.00 -7.65
C ASP A 69 2.27 -3.71 -7.36
N ASP A 70 1.18 -3.11 -7.82
CA ASP A 70 -0.09 -3.79 -7.95
C ASP A 70 -0.38 -4.00 -9.42
N CYS A 71 -0.82 -5.21 -9.75
CA CYS A 71 -1.14 -5.64 -11.11
C CYS A 71 -2.16 -4.74 -11.83
N ASP A 72 -2.90 -3.92 -11.08
CA ASP A 72 -3.87 -2.98 -11.61
C ASP A 72 -3.20 -1.65 -12.05
N PHE A 73 -2.06 -1.28 -11.45
CA PHE A 73 -1.31 -0.03 -11.69
C PHE A 73 0.20 -0.20 -11.44
N PRO A 74 0.95 -0.82 -12.36
CA PRO A 74 2.40 -0.95 -12.22
C PRO A 74 3.08 0.43 -12.31
N GLN A 75 3.84 0.80 -11.28
CA GLN A 75 4.66 2.00 -11.26
C GLN A 75 6.13 1.61 -11.05
N ILE A 76 7.00 1.94 -12.01
CA ILE A 76 8.45 1.82 -11.83
C ILE A 76 8.93 3.02 -11.01
N SER A 77 9.64 2.75 -9.91
CA SER A 77 10.09 3.81 -9.01
C SER A 77 11.30 4.57 -9.55
N GLY A 78 11.33 5.90 -9.38
CA GLY A 78 12.54 6.71 -9.58
C GLY A 78 13.56 6.64 -8.44
N ILE A 79 13.48 5.65 -7.52
CA ILE A 79 14.44 5.49 -6.42
C ILE A 79 15.79 5.05 -6.99
N ASP A 80 16.84 5.79 -6.67
CA ASP A 80 18.20 5.43 -7.02
C ASP A 80 18.67 4.17 -6.27
N ILE A 81 18.99 3.12 -7.04
CA ILE A 81 19.48 1.84 -6.52
C ILE A 81 21.01 1.79 -6.40
N THR A 82 21.74 2.78 -6.93
CA THR A 82 23.22 2.79 -6.99
C THR A 82 23.86 2.46 -5.63
N PRO A 83 23.45 3.09 -4.50
CA PRO A 83 24.07 2.80 -3.21
C PRO A 83 23.92 1.33 -2.80
N TRP A 84 22.77 0.72 -3.12
CA TRP A 84 22.49 -0.68 -2.83
C TRP A 84 23.34 -1.62 -3.67
N ILE A 85 23.52 -1.32 -4.96
CA ILE A 85 24.37 -2.12 -5.85
C ILE A 85 25.83 -2.05 -5.38
N ASP A 86 26.33 -0.86 -5.06
CA ASP A 86 27.69 -0.66 -4.55
C ASP A 86 27.92 -1.43 -3.25
N GLU A 87 27.00 -1.35 -2.30
CA GLU A 87 27.12 -2.07 -1.02
C GLU A 87 27.08 -3.59 -1.21
N ILE A 88 26.24 -4.09 -2.13
CA ILE A 88 26.21 -5.52 -2.48
C ILE A 88 27.57 -5.97 -3.01
N CYS A 89 28.12 -5.21 -3.95
CA CYS A 89 29.41 -5.50 -4.58
C CYS A 89 30.58 -5.36 -3.60
N ALA A 90 30.45 -4.52 -2.57
CA ALA A 90 31.50 -4.29 -1.58
C ALA A 90 31.45 -5.23 -0.36
N LYS A 91 30.26 -5.58 0.16
CA LYS A 91 30.12 -6.21 1.48
C LYS A 91 29.44 -7.57 1.50
N PHE A 92 28.50 -7.85 0.60
CA PHE A 92 27.74 -9.11 0.64
C PHE A 92 28.44 -10.23 -0.14
N GLU A 93 29.54 -10.75 0.41
CA GLU A 93 30.35 -11.82 -0.20
C GLU A 93 29.66 -13.20 -0.17
N CYS A 94 28.73 -13.43 0.77
CA CYS A 94 28.00 -14.69 0.89
C CYS A 94 26.74 -14.77 0.01
N LEU A 95 26.43 -13.70 -0.75
CA LEU A 95 25.16 -13.57 -1.45
C LEU A 95 25.07 -14.55 -2.63
N LYS A 96 24.07 -15.42 -2.60
CA LYS A 96 23.77 -16.40 -3.66
C LYS A 96 22.50 -16.07 -4.42
N ALA A 97 21.60 -15.28 -3.85
CA ALA A 97 20.32 -14.97 -4.48
C ALA A 97 19.97 -13.49 -4.35
N LEU A 98 19.79 -12.81 -5.49
CA LEU A 98 19.35 -11.43 -5.54
C LEU A 98 18.01 -11.33 -6.27
N HIS A 99 17.08 -10.58 -5.69
CA HIS A 99 15.80 -10.25 -6.31
C HIS A 99 15.57 -8.75 -6.27
N ILE A 100 15.53 -8.11 -7.43
CA ILE A 100 15.24 -6.68 -7.59
C ILE A 100 13.84 -6.58 -8.19
N ARG A 101 12.96 -5.77 -7.59
CA ARG A 101 11.57 -5.64 -8.03
C ARG A 101 11.04 -4.22 -7.99
N GLY A 102 10.42 -3.75 -9.07
CA GLY A 102 9.74 -2.45 -9.09
C GLY A 102 10.69 -1.26 -9.05
N LEU A 103 11.90 -1.40 -9.59
CA LEU A 103 13.00 -0.42 -9.49
C LEU A 103 13.59 -0.12 -10.87
N VAL A 104 14.29 1.01 -10.99
CA VAL A 104 15.12 1.31 -12.17
C VAL A 104 16.50 0.69 -11.98
N VAL A 105 16.95 -0.09 -12.95
CA VAL A 105 18.26 -0.76 -12.97
C VAL A 105 18.91 -0.42 -14.30
N SER A 106 20.13 0.14 -14.30
CA SER A 106 20.85 0.48 -15.52
C SER A 106 21.79 -0.63 -15.97
N ASP A 107 22.31 -0.52 -17.19
CA ASP A 107 23.31 -1.43 -17.73
C ASP A 107 24.61 -1.42 -16.91
N GLU A 108 25.00 -0.25 -16.39
CA GLU A 108 26.16 -0.13 -15.49
C GLU A 108 25.95 -0.87 -14.17
N HIS A 109 24.74 -0.83 -13.62
CA HIS A 109 24.39 -1.59 -12.41
C HIS A 109 24.51 -3.10 -12.65
N LEU A 110 23.98 -3.58 -13.78
CA LEU A 110 24.08 -4.99 -14.16
C LEU A 110 25.53 -5.40 -14.41
N ALA A 111 26.30 -4.55 -15.10
CA ALA A 111 27.73 -4.79 -15.37
C ALA A 111 28.53 -4.91 -14.07
N LEU A 112 28.34 -3.97 -13.14
CA LEU A 112 29.04 -3.95 -11.86
C LEU A 112 28.68 -5.18 -11.03
N LEU A 113 27.40 -5.51 -10.92
CA LEU A 113 26.92 -6.69 -10.20
C LEU A 113 27.48 -7.98 -10.81
N ALA A 114 27.38 -8.14 -12.13
CA ALA A 114 27.81 -9.35 -12.83
C ALA A 114 29.33 -9.57 -12.67
N LYS A 115 30.14 -8.52 -12.86
CA LYS A 115 31.60 -8.61 -12.75
C LYS A 115 32.08 -8.92 -11.34
N THR A 116 31.39 -8.45 -10.31
CA THR A 116 31.82 -8.56 -8.91
C THR A 116 31.22 -9.74 -8.16
N ARG A 117 29.99 -10.15 -8.48
CA ARG A 117 29.23 -11.20 -7.79
C ARG A 117 28.71 -12.30 -8.70
N GLY A 118 28.90 -12.19 -10.02
CA GLY A 118 28.30 -13.12 -10.97
C GLY A 118 28.70 -14.58 -10.75
N LYS A 119 29.91 -14.85 -10.26
CA LYS A 119 30.40 -16.21 -9.94
C LYS A 119 29.77 -16.80 -8.69
N ASP A 120 29.28 -15.95 -7.79
CA ASP A 120 28.69 -16.35 -6.50
C ASP A 120 27.17 -16.54 -6.61
N LEU A 121 26.54 -15.77 -7.51
CA LEU A 121 25.10 -15.78 -7.72
C LEU A 121 24.62 -17.09 -8.35
N ARG A 122 23.54 -17.61 -7.76
CA ARG A 122 22.84 -18.84 -8.15
C ARG A 122 21.40 -18.57 -8.53
N SER A 123 20.82 -17.49 -7.99
CA SER A 123 19.51 -17.00 -8.41
C SER A 123 19.56 -15.49 -8.61
N LEU A 124 19.15 -15.04 -9.80
CA LEU A 124 18.95 -13.63 -10.09
C LEU A 124 17.51 -13.44 -10.56
N LYS A 125 16.79 -12.53 -9.92
CA LYS A 125 15.44 -12.14 -10.31
C LYS A 125 15.38 -10.64 -10.47
N ILE A 126 14.97 -10.17 -11.64
CA ILE A 126 14.72 -8.76 -11.93
C ILE A 126 13.29 -8.74 -12.48
N CYS A 127 12.37 -8.20 -11.71
CA CYS A 127 10.94 -8.27 -12.04
C CYS A 127 10.32 -6.88 -11.98
N GLU A 128 9.46 -6.55 -12.93
CA GLU A 128 8.75 -5.26 -12.91
C GLU A 128 9.72 -4.05 -12.85
N CYS A 129 10.91 -4.18 -13.44
CA CYS A 129 11.94 -3.15 -13.48
C CYS A 129 12.07 -2.53 -14.89
N GLY A 130 12.78 -1.41 -14.99
CA GLY A 130 13.18 -0.83 -16.28
C GLY A 130 14.53 -0.13 -16.22
N GLY A 131 14.96 0.48 -17.33
CA GLY A 131 16.19 1.28 -17.42
C GLY A 131 17.45 0.53 -17.89
N PHE A 132 17.31 -0.73 -18.30
CA PHE A 132 18.41 -1.54 -18.83
C PHE A 132 18.06 -2.07 -20.23
N SER A 133 19.09 -2.36 -21.02
CA SER A 133 19.01 -2.84 -22.39
C SER A 133 19.53 -4.28 -22.54
N GLU A 134 19.66 -4.76 -23.78
CA GLU A 134 20.32 -6.03 -24.08
C GLU A 134 21.80 -6.05 -23.63
N ASP A 135 22.49 -4.92 -23.64
CA ASP A 135 23.91 -4.84 -23.26
C ASP A 135 24.14 -5.16 -21.77
N GLY A 136 23.28 -4.64 -20.89
CA GLY A 136 23.32 -4.98 -19.47
C GLY A 136 23.04 -6.46 -19.20
N LEU A 137 22.14 -7.07 -19.98
CA LEU A 137 21.84 -8.50 -19.90
C LEU A 137 22.99 -9.36 -20.42
N LEU A 138 23.72 -8.90 -21.45
CA LEU A 138 24.89 -9.59 -21.96
C LEU A 138 25.98 -9.73 -20.90
N HIS A 139 26.19 -8.70 -20.07
CA HIS A 139 27.11 -8.81 -18.93
C HIS A 139 26.70 -9.89 -17.93
N ILE A 140 25.40 -10.06 -17.67
CA ILE A 140 24.94 -11.18 -16.83
C ILE A 140 25.34 -12.51 -17.48
N SER A 141 25.12 -12.68 -18.78
CA SER A 141 25.51 -13.89 -19.51
C SER A 141 27.01 -14.17 -19.50
N GLU A 142 27.85 -13.13 -19.58
CA GLU A 142 29.31 -13.26 -19.62
C GLU A 142 29.93 -13.70 -18.28
N TYR A 143 29.42 -13.15 -17.18
CA TYR A 143 30.06 -13.28 -15.86
C TYR A 143 29.31 -14.20 -14.89
N CYS A 144 28.00 -14.41 -15.08
CA CYS A 144 27.18 -15.30 -14.25
C CYS A 144 27.10 -16.70 -14.85
N ASN A 145 28.10 -17.54 -14.56
CA ASN A 145 28.28 -18.85 -15.23
C ASN A 145 27.76 -20.06 -14.43
N ASP A 146 27.20 -19.85 -13.24
CA ASP A 146 26.71 -20.93 -12.37
C ASP A 146 25.32 -20.63 -11.74
N LEU A 147 24.53 -19.84 -12.47
CA LEU A 147 23.12 -19.56 -12.19
C LEU A 147 22.28 -20.83 -12.35
N ARG A 148 21.43 -21.07 -11.36
CA ARG A 148 20.37 -22.09 -11.38
C ARG A 148 19.03 -21.50 -11.77
N SER A 149 18.78 -20.24 -11.40
CA SER A 149 17.52 -19.57 -11.70
C SER A 149 17.76 -18.14 -12.17
N LEU A 150 17.28 -17.81 -13.37
CA LEU A 150 17.20 -16.46 -13.89
C LEU A 150 15.74 -16.12 -14.18
N CYS A 151 15.24 -15.04 -13.58
CA CYS A 151 13.86 -14.59 -13.76
C CYS A 151 13.82 -13.12 -14.17
N LEU A 152 13.38 -12.88 -15.39
CA LEU A 152 13.12 -11.59 -15.99
C LEU A 152 11.64 -11.56 -16.39
N GLU A 153 10.77 -11.11 -15.48
CA GLU A 153 9.33 -11.04 -15.73
C GLU A 153 8.82 -9.60 -15.60
N TYR A 154 7.97 -9.19 -16.55
CA TYR A 154 7.29 -7.91 -16.60
C TYR A 154 8.22 -6.68 -16.61
N ASN A 155 9.45 -6.83 -17.10
CA ASN A 155 10.37 -5.70 -17.23
C ASN A 155 10.11 -4.90 -18.51
N ALA A 156 10.43 -3.60 -18.45
CA ALA A 156 10.58 -2.72 -19.59
C ALA A 156 12.07 -2.67 -19.99
N VAL A 157 12.43 -3.39 -21.05
CA VAL A 157 13.81 -3.43 -21.57
C VAL A 157 13.95 -2.37 -22.65
N ASP A 158 14.98 -1.54 -22.54
CA ASP A 158 15.23 -0.44 -23.46
C ASP A 158 15.86 -0.94 -24.77
N GLY A 159 15.47 -0.34 -25.89
CA GLY A 159 15.99 -0.66 -27.22
C GLY A 159 15.42 -1.94 -27.84
N GLU A 160 16.03 -2.33 -28.96
CA GLU A 160 15.70 -3.59 -29.65
C GLU A 160 16.48 -4.73 -29.01
N VAL A 161 15.78 -5.85 -28.72
CA VAL A 161 16.40 -7.03 -28.09
C VAL A 161 16.44 -8.16 -29.11
N THR A 162 17.65 -8.49 -29.56
CA THR A 162 17.92 -9.53 -30.57
C THR A 162 17.88 -10.95 -29.97
N GLY A 163 18.15 -11.08 -28.68
CA GLY A 163 18.25 -12.34 -27.97
C GLY A 163 19.65 -12.95 -27.97
N GLU A 164 20.68 -12.24 -28.47
CA GLU A 164 22.07 -12.69 -28.42
C GLU A 164 22.53 -12.96 -26.99
N TRP A 165 22.11 -12.15 -26.01
CA TRP A 165 22.47 -12.37 -24.62
C TRP A 165 21.98 -13.74 -24.11
N VAL A 166 20.82 -14.24 -24.58
CA VAL A 166 20.30 -15.57 -24.22
C VAL A 166 21.10 -16.68 -24.90
N ARG A 167 21.54 -16.47 -26.14
CA ARG A 167 22.45 -17.40 -26.82
C ARG A 167 23.73 -17.54 -26.00
N GLU A 168 24.33 -16.42 -25.59
CA GLU A 168 25.56 -16.41 -24.79
C GLU A 168 25.36 -17.07 -23.42
N LEU A 169 24.22 -16.80 -22.77
CA LEU A 169 23.85 -17.43 -21.50
C LEU A 169 23.80 -18.96 -21.65
N ALA A 170 23.16 -19.47 -22.70
CA ALA A 170 23.04 -20.91 -22.95
C ALA A 170 24.40 -21.58 -23.18
N LEU A 171 25.35 -20.88 -23.82
CA LEU A 171 26.69 -21.38 -24.09
C LEU A 171 27.57 -21.41 -22.83
N ARG A 172 27.41 -20.43 -21.94
CA ARG A 172 28.27 -20.29 -20.76
C ARG A 172 27.69 -20.88 -19.48
N ASN A 173 26.37 -20.94 -19.36
CA ASN A 173 25.66 -21.34 -18.14
C ASN A 173 24.75 -22.56 -18.38
N THR A 174 25.35 -23.74 -18.49
CA THR A 174 24.61 -25.02 -18.61
C THR A 174 23.86 -25.49 -17.34
N PRO A 175 24.16 -25.02 -16.11
CA PRO A 175 23.42 -25.44 -14.91
C PRO A 175 22.01 -24.85 -14.72
N ILE A 176 21.49 -24.04 -15.67
CA ILE A 176 20.17 -23.39 -15.53
C ILE A 176 19.06 -24.43 -15.33
N GLU A 177 18.28 -24.24 -14.26
CA GLU A 177 17.12 -25.05 -13.92
C GLU A 177 15.82 -24.30 -14.20
N SER A 178 15.80 -22.98 -14.00
CA SER A 178 14.63 -22.13 -14.20
C SER A 178 15.01 -20.87 -14.98
N LEU A 179 14.44 -20.70 -16.17
CA LEU A 179 14.65 -19.53 -17.03
C LEU A 179 13.32 -18.88 -17.38
N HIS A 180 13.03 -17.73 -16.79
CA HIS A 180 11.80 -16.97 -17.05
C HIS A 180 12.16 -15.67 -17.77
N LEU A 181 11.62 -15.49 -18.98
CA LEU A 181 11.92 -14.42 -19.91
C LEU A 181 10.61 -13.78 -20.39
N ARG A 182 9.76 -13.35 -19.45
CA ARG A 182 8.45 -12.75 -19.72
C ARG A 182 8.49 -11.22 -19.63
N SER A 183 9.36 -10.55 -20.36
CA SER A 183 9.43 -9.08 -20.41
C SER A 183 8.68 -8.52 -21.63
N GLY A 184 8.14 -7.29 -21.53
CA GLY A 184 7.41 -6.64 -22.62
C GLY A 184 8.28 -6.48 -23.88
N SER A 185 7.66 -6.53 -25.06
CA SER A 185 8.24 -6.37 -26.41
C SER A 185 9.35 -7.33 -26.87
N VAL A 186 9.89 -8.22 -26.02
CA VAL A 186 10.97 -9.15 -26.44
C VAL A 186 10.42 -10.45 -27.06
N ASN A 187 10.95 -10.83 -28.22
CA ASN A 187 10.49 -11.99 -29.00
C ASN A 187 11.64 -12.92 -29.42
N TYR A 188 12.15 -13.77 -28.50
CA TYR A 188 13.32 -14.64 -28.76
C TYR A 188 13.11 -15.70 -29.84
N ASP A 189 13.98 -15.80 -30.84
CA ASP A 189 13.83 -16.81 -31.90
C ASP A 189 13.76 -18.25 -31.37
N VAL A 190 13.03 -19.10 -32.10
CA VAL A 190 12.87 -20.52 -31.77
C VAL A 190 14.24 -21.21 -31.72
N GLU A 191 15.17 -20.85 -32.60
CA GLU A 191 16.53 -21.37 -32.63
C GLU A 191 17.28 -21.11 -31.31
N ILE A 192 17.08 -19.94 -30.70
CA ILE A 192 17.68 -19.59 -29.40
C ILE A 192 17.11 -20.48 -28.30
N LEU A 193 15.79 -20.68 -28.30
CA LEU A 193 15.12 -21.54 -27.32
C LEU A 193 15.53 -23.00 -27.47
N THR A 194 15.71 -23.47 -28.70
CA THR A 194 16.25 -24.81 -29.00
C THR A 194 17.68 -24.94 -28.48
N LEU A 195 18.54 -23.93 -28.69
CA LEU A 195 19.91 -23.93 -28.16
C LEU A 195 19.91 -24.00 -26.63
N VAL A 196 19.07 -23.21 -25.95
CA VAL A 196 18.91 -23.27 -24.49
C VAL A 196 18.52 -24.68 -24.06
N ALA A 197 17.49 -25.27 -24.68
CA ALA A 197 17.03 -26.62 -24.37
C ALA A 197 18.11 -27.69 -24.60
N GLN A 198 18.91 -27.55 -25.66
CA GLN A 198 20.05 -28.43 -25.95
C GLN A 198 21.13 -28.34 -24.88
N LYS A 199 21.61 -27.12 -24.59
CA LYS A 199 22.73 -26.89 -23.67
C LYS A 199 22.36 -27.14 -22.21
N CYS A 200 21.11 -26.88 -21.83
CA CYS A 200 20.57 -27.10 -20.48
C CYS A 200 19.71 -28.37 -20.37
N SER A 201 19.83 -29.32 -21.31
CA SER A 201 18.99 -30.52 -21.39
C SER A 201 18.95 -31.36 -20.11
N ASN A 202 20.04 -31.36 -19.33
CA ASN A 202 20.17 -32.13 -18.09
C ASN A 202 19.69 -31.41 -16.83
N SER A 203 19.38 -30.11 -16.91
CA SER A 203 19.11 -29.24 -15.76
C SER A 203 17.78 -28.50 -15.88
N LEU A 204 17.34 -28.14 -17.09
CA LEU A 204 16.19 -27.28 -17.32
C LEU A 204 14.87 -27.92 -16.87
N VAL A 205 14.23 -27.31 -15.87
CA VAL A 205 12.96 -27.74 -15.26
C VAL A 205 11.83 -26.76 -15.57
N SER A 206 12.10 -25.46 -15.65
CA SER A 206 11.09 -24.43 -15.91
C SER A 206 11.57 -23.44 -16.96
N LEU A 207 10.76 -23.22 -17.99
CA LEU A 207 11.02 -22.27 -19.06
C LEU A 207 9.76 -21.43 -19.31
N LYS A 208 9.84 -20.12 -19.12
CA LYS A 208 8.74 -19.19 -19.42
C LYS A 208 9.23 -18.14 -20.40
N VAL A 209 8.49 -17.87 -21.46
CA VAL A 209 8.93 -16.96 -22.53
C VAL A 209 7.86 -15.94 -22.88
N SER A 210 8.30 -14.77 -23.35
CA SER A 210 7.47 -13.73 -23.94
C SER A 210 7.14 -13.99 -25.41
N GLY A 211 6.11 -13.28 -25.89
CA GLY A 211 5.71 -13.26 -27.30
C GLY A 211 4.83 -14.43 -27.72
N PRO A 212 4.10 -14.31 -28.85
CA PRO A 212 3.34 -15.42 -29.42
C PRO A 212 4.28 -16.34 -30.20
N LYS A 213 4.79 -17.41 -29.55
CA LYS A 213 5.58 -18.43 -30.25
C LYS A 213 4.67 -19.54 -30.77
N PRO A 214 4.62 -19.81 -32.09
CA PRO A 214 3.89 -20.94 -32.63
C PRO A 214 4.34 -22.23 -31.96
N LEU A 215 3.41 -22.89 -31.28
CA LEU A 215 3.68 -24.07 -30.48
C LEU A 215 4.35 -25.20 -31.30
N ASN A 216 3.92 -25.39 -32.55
CA ASN A 216 4.47 -26.37 -33.50
C ASN A 216 5.98 -26.19 -33.74
N HIS A 217 6.50 -24.97 -33.67
CA HIS A 217 7.93 -24.72 -33.89
C HIS A 217 8.81 -25.13 -32.69
N LEU A 218 8.22 -25.36 -31.52
CA LEU A 218 8.97 -25.73 -30.30
C LEU A 218 9.24 -27.23 -30.16
N GLY A 219 8.82 -28.05 -31.14
CA GLY A 219 8.98 -29.51 -31.08
C GLY A 219 10.43 -29.95 -30.88
N ASP A 220 11.38 -29.33 -31.59
CA ASP A 220 12.80 -29.65 -31.46
C ASP A 220 13.37 -29.27 -30.09
N ALA A 221 13.04 -28.06 -29.60
CA ALA A 221 13.41 -27.63 -28.25
C ALA A 221 12.88 -28.60 -27.17
N PHE A 222 11.62 -29.03 -27.29
CA PHE A 222 11.01 -29.98 -26.35
C PHE A 222 11.61 -31.38 -26.42
N SER A 223 12.13 -31.81 -27.56
CA SER A 223 12.83 -33.08 -27.68
C SER A 223 14.12 -33.13 -26.84
N HIS A 224 14.78 -31.98 -26.66
CA HIS A 224 15.98 -31.83 -25.85
C HIS A 224 15.68 -31.59 -24.36
N ALA A 225 14.61 -30.87 -24.04
CA ALA A 225 14.24 -30.49 -22.68
C ALA A 225 13.43 -31.59 -21.94
N VAL A 226 13.97 -32.81 -21.84
CA VAL A 226 13.25 -33.99 -21.31
C VAL A 226 12.87 -33.90 -19.82
N LYS A 227 13.54 -33.04 -19.04
CA LYS A 227 13.26 -32.77 -17.62
C LYS A 227 12.30 -31.60 -17.39
N LEU A 228 11.85 -30.94 -18.46
CA LEU A 228 11.00 -29.77 -18.38
C LEU A 228 9.65 -30.14 -17.74
N GLN A 229 9.31 -29.44 -16.65
CA GLN A 229 8.06 -29.62 -15.92
C GLN A 229 7.13 -28.43 -16.08
N ASP A 230 7.67 -27.24 -16.32
CA ASP A 230 6.91 -26.00 -16.36
C ASP A 230 7.23 -25.22 -17.63
N PHE A 231 6.21 -24.98 -18.46
CA PHE A 231 6.34 -24.22 -19.70
C PHE A 231 5.21 -23.23 -19.91
N HIS A 232 5.54 -21.95 -20.12
CA HIS A 232 4.55 -20.89 -20.45
C HIS A 232 5.08 -20.00 -21.56
N GLY A 233 4.19 -19.53 -22.43
CA GLY A 233 4.52 -18.49 -23.43
C GLY A 233 4.37 -18.90 -24.88
N ALA A 234 3.81 -20.08 -25.17
CA ALA A 234 3.44 -20.43 -26.54
C ALA A 234 2.03 -19.93 -26.90
N VAL A 235 1.83 -19.69 -28.19
CA VAL A 235 0.53 -19.47 -28.83
C VAL A 235 0.25 -20.64 -29.76
N PHE A 236 -1.01 -21.07 -29.78
CA PHE A 236 -1.44 -22.09 -30.73
C PHE A 236 -1.59 -21.48 -32.12
N ASP A 237 -0.86 -22.03 -33.08
CA ASP A 237 -1.03 -21.73 -34.51
C ASP A 237 -2.06 -22.68 -35.12
N LYS A 238 -3.15 -22.13 -35.68
CA LYS A 238 -4.24 -22.90 -36.29
C LYS A 238 -3.82 -23.63 -37.57
N ASP A 239 -2.82 -23.10 -38.28
CA ASP A 239 -2.33 -23.64 -39.54
C ASP A 239 -1.08 -24.53 -39.35
N GLY A 240 -0.63 -24.70 -38.10
CA GLY A 240 0.56 -25.47 -37.76
C GLY A 240 0.37 -26.99 -37.87
N ASP A 241 1.43 -27.70 -38.27
CA ASP A 241 1.49 -29.17 -38.21
C ASP A 241 1.86 -29.65 -36.80
N TYR A 242 0.96 -30.42 -36.18
CA TYR A 242 1.13 -31.02 -34.85
C TYR A 242 1.15 -32.55 -34.88
N THR A 243 1.17 -33.18 -36.06
CA THR A 243 1.04 -34.64 -36.20
C THR A 243 2.12 -35.43 -35.45
N SER A 244 3.34 -34.89 -35.40
CA SER A 244 4.49 -35.47 -34.69
C SER A 244 4.83 -34.75 -33.38
N PHE A 245 4.11 -33.67 -33.05
CA PHE A 245 4.42 -32.82 -31.91
C PHE A 245 4.09 -33.52 -30.57
N LYS A 246 5.02 -33.44 -29.62
CA LYS A 246 4.85 -33.96 -28.26
C LYS A 246 5.44 -33.02 -27.23
N PHE A 247 4.73 -32.84 -26.13
CA PHE A 247 5.29 -32.20 -24.94
C PHE A 247 6.33 -33.10 -24.27
N PRO A 248 7.25 -32.52 -23.46
CA PRO A 248 8.13 -33.30 -22.62
C PRO A 248 7.34 -34.18 -21.62
N PRO A 249 7.78 -35.42 -21.37
CA PRO A 249 7.02 -36.38 -20.56
C PRO A 249 6.83 -35.95 -19.10
N SER A 250 7.71 -35.10 -18.58
CA SER A 250 7.66 -34.61 -17.19
C SER A 250 6.77 -33.40 -16.97
N ILE A 251 6.06 -32.90 -17.99
CA ILE A 251 5.26 -31.67 -17.90
C ILE A 251 4.17 -31.73 -16.83
N ARG A 252 4.13 -30.72 -15.97
CA ARG A 252 3.14 -30.54 -14.89
C ARG A 252 2.46 -29.18 -14.92
N SER A 253 3.07 -28.20 -15.56
CA SER A 253 2.58 -26.84 -15.66
C SER A 253 2.66 -26.36 -17.10
N LEU A 254 1.53 -25.90 -17.64
CA LEU A 254 1.44 -25.39 -19.01
C LEU A 254 0.67 -24.09 -19.08
N GLY A 255 1.21 -23.14 -19.84
CA GLY A 255 0.52 -21.92 -20.26
C GLY A 255 0.59 -21.74 -21.77
N ILE A 256 -0.50 -22.08 -22.45
CA ILE A 256 -0.64 -22.01 -23.90
C ILE A 256 -1.80 -21.07 -24.21
N ARG A 257 -1.53 -20.01 -24.96
CA ARG A 257 -2.55 -19.06 -25.38
C ARG A 257 -3.27 -19.54 -26.66
N ASP A 258 -4.53 -19.14 -26.79
CA ASP A 258 -5.36 -19.33 -27.98
C ASP A 258 -5.53 -20.78 -28.44
N MET A 259 -5.34 -21.75 -27.55
CA MET A 259 -5.45 -23.18 -27.87
C MET A 259 -6.90 -23.56 -28.17
N PRO A 260 -7.23 -24.06 -29.38
CA PRO A 260 -8.56 -24.52 -29.73
C PRO A 260 -8.80 -25.94 -29.21
N VAL A 261 -10.08 -26.26 -29.16
CA VAL A 261 -10.63 -27.50 -28.58
C VAL A 261 -10.11 -28.76 -29.26
N THR A 262 -10.03 -28.72 -30.59
CA THR A 262 -9.56 -29.82 -31.44
C THR A 262 -8.15 -30.27 -31.06
N SER A 263 -7.36 -29.34 -30.53
CA SER A 263 -5.96 -29.55 -30.15
C SER A 263 -5.78 -30.00 -28.71
N PHE A 264 -6.84 -30.03 -27.89
CA PHE A 264 -6.76 -30.56 -26.51
C PHE A 264 -6.40 -32.05 -26.47
N SER A 265 -6.56 -32.76 -27.59
CA SER A 265 -6.03 -34.10 -27.82
C SER A 265 -4.52 -34.21 -27.51
N LEU A 266 -3.75 -33.15 -27.77
CA LEU A 266 -2.31 -33.07 -27.45
C LEU A 266 -2.02 -33.12 -25.95
N LEU A 267 -2.99 -32.71 -25.13
CA LEU A 267 -2.86 -32.66 -23.67
C LEU A 267 -3.40 -33.92 -22.98
N LEU A 268 -4.22 -34.73 -23.66
CA LEU A 268 -4.81 -35.95 -23.11
C LEU A 268 -3.81 -36.90 -22.42
N PRO A 269 -2.58 -37.10 -22.93
CA PRO A 269 -1.59 -37.94 -22.23
C PRO A 269 -1.15 -37.39 -20.87
N TYR A 270 -1.31 -36.09 -20.63
CA TYR A 270 -0.75 -35.37 -19.49
C TYR A 270 -1.81 -34.91 -18.46
N VAL A 271 -3.09 -35.02 -18.76
CA VAL A 271 -4.19 -34.48 -17.91
C VAL A 271 -4.15 -34.95 -16.46
N ASN A 272 -3.69 -36.18 -16.20
CA ASN A 272 -3.60 -36.73 -14.85
C ASN A 272 -2.39 -36.19 -14.04
N GLN A 273 -1.34 -35.73 -14.71
CA GLN A 273 -0.12 -35.21 -14.06
C GLN A 273 -0.09 -33.67 -13.96
N LEU A 274 -0.91 -32.97 -14.75
CA LEU A 274 -1.02 -31.51 -14.71
C LEU A 274 -1.46 -31.01 -13.32
N ARG A 275 -0.71 -30.01 -12.84
CA ARG A 275 -0.91 -29.29 -11.57
C ARG A 275 -1.24 -27.83 -11.81
N GLU A 276 -0.68 -27.24 -12.85
CA GLU A 276 -0.96 -25.86 -13.25
C GLU A 276 -1.37 -25.81 -14.72
N LEU A 277 -2.44 -25.08 -15.00
CA LEU A 277 -2.91 -24.88 -16.36
C LEU A 277 -3.35 -23.44 -16.55
N ASN A 278 -2.82 -22.80 -17.58
CA ASN A 278 -3.17 -21.46 -18.01
C ASN A 278 -3.69 -21.50 -19.46
N LEU A 279 -5.00 -21.22 -19.60
CA LEU A 279 -5.76 -21.25 -20.86
C LEU A 279 -6.26 -19.86 -21.27
N THR A 280 -5.51 -18.80 -20.95
CA THR A 280 -5.87 -17.43 -21.37
C THR A 280 -5.94 -17.31 -22.90
N GLY A 281 -7.01 -16.72 -23.43
CA GLY A 281 -7.19 -16.50 -24.87
C GLY A 281 -7.87 -17.65 -25.63
N SER A 282 -8.08 -18.81 -25.00
CA SER A 282 -8.81 -19.92 -25.61
C SER A 282 -10.31 -19.62 -25.83
N GLU A 283 -10.89 -20.14 -26.92
CA GLU A 283 -12.28 -19.92 -27.32
C GLU A 283 -13.31 -20.33 -26.23
N LYS A 284 -14.41 -19.56 -26.13
CA LYS A 284 -15.37 -19.50 -25.01
C LYS A 284 -16.03 -20.82 -24.58
N TYR A 285 -16.18 -21.79 -25.47
CA TYR A 285 -17.16 -22.87 -25.28
C TYR A 285 -16.60 -24.20 -24.77
N CYS A 286 -15.29 -24.35 -24.56
CA CYS A 286 -14.73 -25.69 -24.62
C CYS A 286 -13.62 -26.06 -23.62
N GLN A 287 -13.23 -25.16 -22.70
CA GLN A 287 -12.25 -25.50 -21.66
C GLN A 287 -12.74 -26.60 -20.70
N CYS A 288 -14.06 -26.77 -20.56
CA CYS A 288 -14.68 -27.77 -19.69
C CYS A 288 -14.23 -29.21 -20.03
N PHE A 289 -14.11 -29.56 -21.32
CA PHE A 289 -13.71 -30.92 -21.73
C PHE A 289 -12.34 -31.32 -21.17
N LEU A 290 -11.39 -30.39 -21.17
CA LEU A 290 -10.05 -30.61 -20.64
C LEU A 290 -10.06 -30.61 -19.10
N ILE A 291 -10.73 -29.62 -18.50
CA ILE A 291 -10.80 -29.47 -17.03
C ILE A 291 -11.42 -30.71 -16.38
N GLU A 292 -12.45 -31.30 -16.98
CA GLU A 292 -13.10 -32.54 -16.51
C GLU A 292 -12.11 -33.70 -16.33
N ARG A 293 -11.02 -33.72 -17.11
CA ARG A 293 -10.01 -34.78 -17.11
C ARG A 293 -8.78 -34.44 -16.27
N CYS A 294 -8.76 -33.28 -15.61
CA CYS A 294 -7.63 -32.79 -14.83
C CYS A 294 -7.96 -32.71 -13.31
N PRO A 295 -8.21 -33.84 -12.63
CA PRO A 295 -8.63 -33.86 -11.21
C PRO A 295 -7.53 -33.40 -10.23
N ASN A 296 -6.30 -33.29 -10.73
CA ASN A 296 -5.09 -33.06 -9.97
C ASN A 296 -4.62 -31.60 -10.00
N LEU A 297 -5.38 -30.70 -10.63
CA LEU A 297 -5.07 -29.28 -10.73
C LEU A 297 -5.06 -28.58 -9.36
N GLU A 298 -4.01 -27.80 -9.16
CA GLU A 298 -3.77 -26.95 -8.00
C GLU A 298 -3.84 -25.46 -8.38
N VAL A 299 -3.48 -25.12 -9.62
CA VAL A 299 -3.52 -23.75 -10.16
C VAL A 299 -4.24 -23.76 -11.50
N LEU A 300 -5.26 -22.90 -11.63
CA LEU A 300 -5.96 -22.69 -12.88
C LEU A 300 -6.03 -21.20 -13.20
N VAL A 301 -5.58 -20.83 -14.39
CA VAL A 301 -5.73 -19.49 -14.96
C VAL A 301 -6.54 -19.61 -16.24
N THR A 302 -7.60 -18.84 -16.35
CA THR A 302 -8.58 -18.99 -17.43
C THR A 302 -9.30 -17.68 -17.72
N THR A 303 -9.63 -17.50 -18.99
CA THR A 303 -10.55 -16.46 -19.47
C THR A 303 -11.82 -17.13 -19.99
N ASP A 304 -12.99 -16.69 -19.51
CA ASP A 304 -14.31 -17.06 -20.06
C ASP A 304 -14.58 -18.58 -20.20
N ILE A 305 -14.46 -19.35 -19.11
CA ILE A 305 -15.04 -20.72 -19.00
C ILE A 305 -16.57 -20.59 -19.09
N CYS A 306 -17.24 -21.50 -19.80
CA CYS A 306 -18.69 -21.73 -19.99
C CYS A 306 -19.68 -21.22 -18.90
N GLY A 307 -19.61 -19.95 -18.51
CA GLY A 307 -20.26 -19.34 -17.36
C GLY A 307 -20.24 -20.19 -16.08
N ASP A 308 -21.39 -20.20 -15.40
CA ASP A 308 -21.61 -20.92 -14.15
C ASP A 308 -21.43 -22.43 -14.28
N MET A 309 -21.71 -23.03 -15.45
CA MET A 309 -21.51 -24.46 -15.69
C MET A 309 -20.04 -24.85 -15.56
N GLY A 310 -19.14 -23.98 -16.04
CA GLY A 310 -17.71 -24.17 -15.91
C GLY A 310 -17.26 -24.20 -14.46
N PHE A 311 -17.76 -23.28 -13.63
CA PHE A 311 -17.46 -23.23 -12.20
C PHE A 311 -18.05 -24.42 -11.45
N HIS A 312 -19.25 -24.87 -11.85
CA HIS A 312 -19.83 -26.09 -11.30
C HIS A 312 -18.96 -27.31 -11.58
N LEU A 313 -18.48 -27.46 -12.82
CA LEU A 313 -17.57 -28.54 -13.20
C LEU A 313 -16.25 -28.47 -12.42
N ILE A 314 -15.62 -27.30 -12.33
CA ILE A 314 -14.40 -27.11 -11.54
C ILE A 314 -14.65 -27.53 -10.09
N GLY A 315 -15.77 -27.07 -9.51
CA GLY A 315 -16.19 -27.42 -8.16
C GLY A 315 -16.33 -28.92 -7.98
N GLN A 316 -16.81 -29.66 -8.99
CA GLN A 316 -16.96 -31.12 -8.93
C GLN A 316 -15.63 -31.87 -9.09
N VAL A 317 -14.75 -31.42 -9.98
CA VAL A 317 -13.57 -32.19 -10.42
C VAL A 317 -12.28 -31.78 -9.72
N CYS A 318 -11.99 -30.47 -9.64
CA CYS A 318 -10.69 -29.95 -9.21
C CYS A 318 -10.63 -29.73 -7.69
N LYS A 319 -10.76 -30.80 -6.91
CA LYS A 319 -10.80 -30.74 -5.43
C LYS A 319 -9.48 -30.29 -4.77
N LYS A 320 -8.37 -30.35 -5.51
CA LYS A 320 -7.03 -29.92 -5.08
C LYS A 320 -6.72 -28.46 -5.43
N LEU A 321 -7.66 -27.73 -6.01
CA LEU A 321 -7.44 -26.37 -6.47
C LEU A 321 -7.13 -25.43 -5.29
N ARG A 322 -5.98 -24.76 -5.38
CA ARG A 322 -5.47 -23.79 -4.39
C ARG A 322 -5.47 -22.37 -4.92
N LYS A 323 -5.34 -22.19 -6.24
CA LYS A 323 -5.33 -20.89 -6.90
C LYS A 323 -6.23 -20.90 -8.14
N LEU A 324 -7.19 -20.00 -8.18
CA LEU A 324 -7.99 -19.72 -9.37
C LEU A 324 -7.86 -18.25 -9.76
N ILE A 325 -7.50 -17.99 -11.01
CA ILE A 325 -7.63 -16.69 -11.65
C ILE A 325 -8.59 -16.85 -12.81
N HIS A 326 -9.74 -16.20 -12.71
CA HIS A 326 -10.77 -16.24 -13.74
C HIS A 326 -11.18 -14.84 -14.17
N CYS A 327 -10.90 -14.51 -15.43
CA CYS A 327 -11.30 -13.27 -16.07
C CYS A 327 -12.38 -13.59 -17.13
N GLY A 328 -13.63 -13.71 -16.70
CA GLY A 328 -14.78 -14.02 -17.56
C GLY A 328 -16.11 -13.55 -16.97
N HIS A 329 -17.23 -13.98 -17.57
CA HIS A 329 -18.57 -13.58 -17.13
C HIS A 329 -19.26 -14.70 -16.35
N VAL A 330 -19.04 -14.74 -15.04
CA VAL A 330 -19.67 -15.70 -14.12
C VAL A 330 -20.63 -14.99 -13.16
N THR A 331 -21.68 -15.67 -12.72
CA THR A 331 -22.65 -15.15 -11.75
C THR A 331 -22.39 -15.71 -10.35
N HIS A 332 -23.12 -15.19 -9.36
CA HIS A 332 -23.13 -15.70 -7.99
C HIS A 332 -23.45 -17.21 -7.89
N MET A 333 -24.24 -17.78 -8.81
CA MET A 333 -24.56 -19.21 -8.80
C MET A 333 -23.33 -20.07 -9.12
N GLY A 334 -22.54 -19.67 -10.12
CA GLY A 334 -21.26 -20.30 -10.42
C GLY A 334 -20.30 -20.18 -9.25
N LEU A 335 -20.19 -19.00 -8.64
CA LEU A 335 -19.34 -18.79 -7.47
C LEU A 335 -19.71 -19.73 -6.30
N ILE A 336 -21.01 -19.87 -5.97
CA ILE A 336 -21.48 -20.78 -4.92
C ILE A 336 -21.04 -22.22 -5.22
N ALA A 337 -21.28 -22.70 -6.45
CA ALA A 337 -20.92 -24.06 -6.83
C ALA A 337 -19.40 -24.31 -6.75
N LEU A 338 -18.60 -23.32 -7.18
CA LEU A 338 -17.14 -23.39 -7.08
C LEU A 338 -16.69 -23.51 -5.63
N VAL A 339 -17.15 -22.62 -4.74
CA VAL A 339 -16.60 -22.56 -3.36
C VAL A 339 -17.08 -23.71 -2.48
N GLN A 340 -18.26 -24.27 -2.76
CA GLN A 340 -18.73 -25.52 -2.14
C GLN A 340 -17.87 -26.71 -2.59
N GLY A 341 -17.37 -26.69 -3.83
CA GLY A 341 -16.58 -27.76 -4.39
C GLY A 341 -15.09 -27.72 -4.05
N CYS A 342 -14.49 -26.52 -4.12
CA CYS A 342 -13.04 -26.28 -4.03
C CYS A 342 -12.67 -25.60 -2.69
N THR A 343 -12.81 -26.32 -1.58
CA THR A 343 -12.61 -25.77 -0.23
C THR A 343 -11.14 -25.50 0.15
N ASN A 344 -10.18 -25.97 -0.67
CA ASN A 344 -8.75 -25.79 -0.47
C ASN A 344 -8.19 -24.50 -1.09
N LEU A 345 -9.04 -23.65 -1.66
CA LEU A 345 -8.62 -22.39 -2.27
C LEU A 345 -7.93 -21.47 -1.24
N GLU A 346 -6.73 -21.02 -1.61
CA GLU A 346 -5.91 -20.04 -0.90
C GLU A 346 -5.90 -18.69 -1.63
N TYR A 347 -6.08 -18.70 -2.95
CA TYR A 347 -6.12 -17.52 -3.81
C TYR A 347 -7.31 -17.61 -4.76
N LEU A 348 -8.16 -16.59 -4.77
CA LEU A 348 -9.29 -16.49 -5.67
C LEU A 348 -9.36 -15.08 -6.28
N HIS A 349 -9.18 -15.00 -7.60
CA HIS A 349 -9.43 -13.78 -8.38
C HIS A 349 -10.54 -14.09 -9.37
N VAL A 350 -11.67 -13.39 -9.24
CA VAL A 350 -12.86 -13.58 -10.08
C VAL A 350 -13.42 -12.26 -10.58
N THR A 351 -13.76 -12.24 -11.87
CA THR A 351 -14.65 -11.23 -12.44
C THR A 351 -16.08 -11.77 -12.47
N LEU A 352 -17.03 -11.00 -11.93
CA LEU A 352 -18.43 -11.43 -11.81
C LEU A 352 -19.36 -10.44 -12.53
N SER A 353 -20.35 -10.99 -13.24
CA SER A 353 -21.40 -10.21 -13.91
C SER A 353 -22.53 -9.83 -12.95
N ASN A 354 -22.76 -10.63 -11.91
CA ASN A 354 -23.72 -10.37 -10.85
C ASN A 354 -23.30 -11.07 -9.56
N ILE A 355 -23.62 -10.46 -8.41
CA ILE A 355 -23.27 -10.99 -7.09
C ILE A 355 -24.48 -10.95 -6.15
N SER A 356 -24.49 -11.82 -5.14
CA SER A 356 -25.43 -11.79 -4.01
C SER A 356 -24.66 -11.85 -2.69
N ASN A 357 -25.26 -11.31 -1.62
CA ASN A 357 -24.69 -11.41 -0.27
C ASN A 357 -24.53 -12.89 0.16
N GLU A 358 -25.47 -13.75 -0.23
CA GLU A 358 -25.43 -15.20 0.02
C GLU A 358 -24.20 -15.87 -0.59
N ALA A 359 -23.81 -15.50 -1.81
CA ALA A 359 -22.63 -16.10 -2.45
C ALA A 359 -21.33 -15.72 -1.73
N ILE A 360 -21.21 -14.48 -1.25
CA ILE A 360 -20.05 -14.04 -0.47
C ILE A 360 -20.06 -14.67 0.94
N GLU A 361 -21.23 -14.86 1.55
CA GLU A 361 -21.37 -15.65 2.77
C GLU A 361 -20.94 -17.11 2.56
N CYS A 362 -21.26 -17.70 1.40
CA CYS A 362 -20.83 -19.03 1.02
C CYS A 362 -19.30 -19.13 0.91
N VAL A 363 -18.63 -18.09 0.38
CA VAL A 363 -17.16 -17.96 0.39
C VAL A 363 -16.64 -18.04 1.83
N GLY A 364 -17.20 -17.22 2.73
CA GLY A 364 -16.86 -17.22 4.16
C GLY A 364 -17.07 -18.57 4.84
N THR A 365 -18.12 -19.28 4.44
CA THR A 365 -18.50 -20.56 5.03
C THR A 365 -17.55 -21.68 4.61
N HIS A 366 -17.15 -21.74 3.34
CA HIS A 366 -16.42 -22.89 2.79
C HIS A 366 -14.90 -22.67 2.66
N LEU A 367 -14.44 -21.46 2.32
CA LEU A 367 -13.03 -21.19 2.01
C LEU A 367 -12.21 -20.77 3.24
N LYS A 368 -12.03 -21.71 4.19
CA LYS A 368 -11.30 -21.44 5.45
C LYS A 368 -9.80 -21.21 5.29
N ASN A 369 -9.23 -21.62 4.15
CA ASN A 369 -7.81 -21.44 3.83
C ASN A 369 -7.51 -20.21 2.98
N LEU A 370 -8.53 -19.42 2.62
CA LEU A 370 -8.39 -18.26 1.75
C LEU A 370 -7.47 -17.20 2.37
N ARG A 371 -6.48 -16.76 1.60
CA ARG A 371 -5.47 -15.76 2.00
C ARG A 371 -5.53 -14.49 1.14
N ASP A 372 -5.86 -14.64 -0.14
CA ASP A 372 -6.01 -13.54 -1.10
C ASP A 372 -7.34 -13.70 -1.85
N PHE A 373 -8.21 -12.70 -1.71
CA PHE A 373 -9.48 -12.63 -2.41
C PHE A 373 -9.53 -11.34 -3.23
N ARG A 374 -9.73 -11.48 -4.54
CA ARG A 374 -9.88 -10.37 -5.47
C ARG A 374 -11.16 -10.53 -6.26
N MET A 375 -11.96 -9.48 -6.29
CA MET A 375 -13.24 -9.50 -6.96
C MET A 375 -13.44 -8.22 -7.75
N THR A 376 -13.85 -8.41 -9.01
CA THR A 376 -14.24 -7.33 -9.92
C THR A 376 -15.72 -7.48 -10.25
N LEU A 377 -16.50 -6.43 -10.00
CA LEU A 377 -17.95 -6.39 -10.20
C LEU A 377 -18.37 -5.06 -10.84
N PHE A 378 -19.07 -5.15 -11.97
CA PHE A 378 -19.52 -3.96 -12.72
C PHE A 378 -21.00 -3.59 -12.48
N LYS A 379 -21.76 -4.39 -11.72
CA LYS A 379 -23.20 -4.18 -11.50
C LYS A 379 -23.49 -3.59 -10.12
N LYS A 380 -24.53 -2.74 -10.05
CA LYS A 380 -25.02 -2.13 -8.80
C LYS A 380 -25.68 -3.16 -7.87
N ALA A 381 -25.04 -3.49 -6.76
CA ALA A 381 -25.62 -4.25 -5.66
C ALA A 381 -24.79 -4.06 -4.38
N SER A 382 -25.41 -3.62 -3.28
CA SER A 382 -24.72 -3.57 -1.98
C SER A 382 -24.42 -4.97 -1.46
N ILE A 383 -23.14 -5.21 -1.16
CA ILE A 383 -22.62 -6.49 -0.65
C ILE A 383 -22.11 -6.43 0.80
N ASP A 384 -22.54 -5.43 1.57
CA ASP A 384 -22.02 -5.16 2.91
C ASP A 384 -22.16 -6.38 3.85
N ASN A 385 -23.32 -7.04 3.84
CA ASN A 385 -23.59 -8.20 4.72
C ASN A 385 -22.78 -9.43 4.30
N GLY A 386 -22.57 -9.62 2.99
CA GLY A 386 -21.73 -10.65 2.43
C GLY A 386 -20.28 -10.47 2.86
N ILE A 387 -19.73 -9.26 2.70
CA ILE A 387 -18.35 -8.93 3.14
C ILE A 387 -18.19 -9.18 4.64
N ARG A 388 -19.18 -8.77 5.45
CA ARG A 388 -19.19 -9.07 6.89
C ARG A 388 -19.12 -10.57 7.18
N ALA A 389 -19.93 -11.38 6.50
CA ALA A 389 -19.95 -12.83 6.69
C ALA A 389 -18.62 -13.47 6.24
N MET A 390 -18.09 -13.05 5.10
CA MET A 390 -16.80 -13.53 4.57
C MET A 390 -15.65 -13.23 5.52
N LEU A 391 -15.53 -12.00 6.02
CA LEU A 391 -14.44 -11.63 6.93
C LEU A 391 -14.50 -12.39 8.27
N LYS A 392 -15.71 -12.71 8.75
CA LYS A 392 -15.88 -13.58 9.93
C LYS A 392 -15.48 -15.03 9.64
N GLY A 393 -15.74 -15.53 8.44
CA GLY A 393 -15.51 -16.92 8.06
C GLY A 393 -14.09 -17.23 7.60
N CYS A 394 -13.49 -16.35 6.79
CA CYS A 394 -12.16 -16.48 6.20
C CYS A 394 -11.07 -15.90 7.13
N ILE A 395 -10.85 -16.56 8.27
CA ILE A 395 -9.94 -16.07 9.32
C ILE A 395 -8.47 -15.94 8.89
N LYS A 396 -8.06 -16.60 7.80
CA LYS A 396 -6.69 -16.55 7.24
C LYS A 396 -6.52 -15.47 6.16
N LEU A 397 -7.56 -14.70 5.85
CA LEU A 397 -7.52 -13.69 4.80
C LEU A 397 -6.54 -12.57 5.17
N LYS A 398 -5.58 -12.32 4.29
CA LYS A 398 -4.53 -11.29 4.45
C LYS A 398 -4.62 -10.19 3.40
N ARG A 399 -5.20 -10.47 2.24
CA ARG A 399 -5.31 -9.56 1.10
C ARG A 399 -6.74 -9.55 0.59
N LEU A 400 -7.32 -8.36 0.51
CA LEU A 400 -8.66 -8.14 -0.02
C LEU A 400 -8.57 -7.06 -1.11
N SER A 401 -8.98 -7.39 -2.33
CA SER A 401 -9.13 -6.41 -3.42
C SER A 401 -10.57 -6.41 -3.91
N LEU A 402 -11.20 -5.25 -3.86
CA LEU A 402 -12.58 -5.05 -4.29
C LEU A 402 -12.62 -3.95 -5.35
N HIS A 403 -12.86 -4.34 -6.59
CA HIS A 403 -13.14 -3.42 -7.68
C HIS A 403 -14.64 -3.43 -7.98
N LEU A 404 -15.36 -2.44 -7.45
CA LEU A 404 -16.82 -2.42 -7.42
C LEU A 404 -17.36 -1.18 -8.16
N GLY A 405 -18.43 -1.38 -8.92
CA GLY A 405 -19.19 -0.28 -9.50
C GLY A 405 -19.93 0.58 -8.46
N ASP A 406 -20.63 1.59 -8.95
CA ASP A 406 -21.41 2.54 -8.14
C ASP A 406 -22.38 1.78 -7.22
N GLU A 407 -22.37 2.09 -5.92
CA GLU A 407 -23.21 1.47 -4.89
C GLU A 407 -22.86 0.01 -4.51
N GLY A 408 -21.71 -0.52 -4.95
CA GLY A 408 -21.28 -1.88 -4.58
C GLY A 408 -20.99 -2.05 -3.08
N LEU A 409 -20.47 -1.02 -2.42
CA LEU A 409 -20.11 -1.03 -1.01
C LEU A 409 -20.53 0.31 -0.39
N THR A 410 -21.06 0.27 0.84
CA THR A 410 -21.44 1.48 1.59
C THR A 410 -20.52 1.71 2.78
N ASP A 411 -20.72 2.83 3.47
CA ASP A 411 -20.02 3.15 4.72
C ASP A 411 -20.20 2.07 5.80
N VAL A 412 -21.36 1.40 5.81
CA VAL A 412 -21.63 0.27 6.71
C VAL A 412 -20.71 -0.91 6.36
N GLY A 413 -20.53 -1.18 5.07
CA GLY A 413 -19.59 -2.17 4.55
C GLY A 413 -18.15 -1.88 4.94
N LEU A 414 -17.70 -0.62 4.82
CA LEU A 414 -16.37 -0.20 5.28
C LEU A 414 -16.19 -0.38 6.79
N GLY A 415 -17.21 -0.04 7.59
CA GLY A 415 -17.21 -0.30 9.03
C GLY A 415 -17.10 -1.79 9.37
N TYR A 416 -17.74 -2.67 8.58
CA TYR A 416 -17.57 -4.11 8.73
C TYR A 416 -16.16 -4.59 8.37
N ILE A 417 -15.54 -4.04 7.32
CA ILE A 417 -14.13 -4.34 7.01
C ILE A 417 -13.24 -3.95 8.19
N GLY A 418 -13.42 -2.76 8.75
CA GLY A 418 -12.67 -2.31 9.93
C GLY A 418 -12.86 -3.25 11.12
N LYS A 419 -14.11 -3.61 11.40
CA LYS A 419 -14.50 -4.41 12.56
C LYS A 419 -14.08 -5.88 12.48
N TYR A 420 -14.05 -6.50 11.29
CA TYR A 420 -13.80 -7.94 11.16
C TYR A 420 -12.50 -8.28 10.41
N GLY A 421 -11.90 -7.31 9.71
CA GLY A 421 -10.68 -7.46 8.92
C GLY A 421 -9.37 -7.51 9.73
N HIS A 422 -9.35 -8.15 10.91
CA HIS A 422 -8.23 -8.07 11.85
C HIS A 422 -6.89 -8.63 11.32
N ASN A 423 -6.95 -9.52 10.32
CA ASN A 423 -5.76 -10.14 9.70
C ASN A 423 -5.37 -9.53 8.35
N LEU A 424 -6.14 -8.55 7.86
CA LEU A 424 -5.84 -7.88 6.60
C LEU A 424 -4.52 -7.11 6.71
N THR A 425 -3.65 -7.32 5.73
CA THR A 425 -2.36 -6.64 5.57
C THR A 425 -2.34 -5.77 4.31
N TYR A 426 -3.26 -6.04 3.39
CA TYR A 426 -3.42 -5.33 2.13
C TYR A 426 -4.92 -5.18 1.84
N LEU A 427 -5.32 -3.96 1.48
CA LEU A 427 -6.68 -3.63 1.07
C LEU A 427 -6.63 -2.76 -0.19
N PHE A 428 -7.32 -3.19 -1.25
CA PHE A 428 -7.60 -2.38 -2.42
C PHE A 428 -9.11 -2.14 -2.50
N LEU A 429 -9.50 -0.88 -2.67
CA LEU A 429 -10.88 -0.45 -2.82
C LEU A 429 -11.00 0.42 -4.05
N SER A 430 -11.91 0.04 -4.94
CA SER A 430 -12.47 0.91 -5.96
C SER A 430 -13.97 0.91 -5.80
N CYS A 431 -14.55 1.98 -5.24
CA CYS A 431 -15.98 2.08 -4.98
C CYS A 431 -16.43 3.54 -4.85
N LYS A 432 -17.55 3.89 -5.50
CA LYS A 432 -18.14 5.25 -5.42
C LYS A 432 -19.24 5.42 -4.37
N GLY A 433 -19.75 4.32 -3.82
CA GLY A 433 -20.89 4.33 -2.88
C GLY A 433 -20.53 4.64 -1.43
N VAL A 434 -19.34 5.17 -1.18
CA VAL A 434 -18.77 5.38 0.15
C VAL A 434 -18.53 6.87 0.41
N SER A 435 -18.32 7.25 1.65
CA SER A 435 -18.01 8.62 2.07
C SER A 435 -16.90 8.63 3.12
N ASP A 436 -16.45 9.84 3.48
CA ASP A 436 -15.50 10.07 4.56
C ASP A 436 -15.90 9.39 5.88
N ALA A 437 -17.20 9.28 6.15
CA ALA A 437 -17.70 8.60 7.36
C ALA A 437 -17.34 7.10 7.34
N GLY A 438 -17.46 6.44 6.19
CA GLY A 438 -17.09 5.04 6.03
C GLY A 438 -15.59 4.81 6.18
N LEU A 439 -14.77 5.70 5.62
CA LEU A 439 -13.31 5.63 5.79
C LEU A 439 -12.90 5.84 7.26
N LEU A 440 -13.56 6.75 7.97
CA LEU A 440 -13.37 6.95 9.40
C LEU A 440 -13.74 5.70 10.21
N GLU A 441 -14.85 5.03 9.90
CA GLU A 441 -15.20 3.76 10.56
C GLU A 441 -14.19 2.64 10.26
N LEU A 442 -13.72 2.53 9.01
CA LEU A 442 -12.65 1.60 8.64
C LEU A 442 -11.38 1.86 9.47
N SER A 443 -11.05 3.14 9.69
CA SER A 443 -9.85 3.58 10.43
C SER A 443 -9.85 3.19 11.91
N LYS A 444 -11.01 2.87 12.50
CA LYS A 444 -11.12 2.38 13.88
C LYS A 444 -10.71 0.92 14.04
N GLY A 445 -10.41 0.22 12.94
CA GLY A 445 -10.17 -1.22 12.89
C GLY A 445 -8.85 -1.63 12.23
N CYS A 446 -8.82 -2.85 11.65
CA CYS A 446 -7.71 -3.33 10.79
C CYS A 446 -6.27 -3.15 11.34
N PRO A 447 -5.93 -3.65 12.55
CA PRO A 447 -4.66 -3.35 13.24
C PRO A 447 -3.40 -3.93 12.58
N LYS A 448 -3.53 -4.75 11.53
CA LYS A 448 -2.41 -5.34 10.79
C LYS A 448 -2.29 -4.78 9.37
N LEU A 449 -3.13 -3.83 8.98
CA LEU A 449 -3.14 -3.29 7.62
C LEU A 449 -1.85 -2.53 7.35
N ARG A 450 -1.08 -3.00 6.36
CA ARG A 450 0.22 -2.43 5.98
C ARG A 450 0.13 -1.64 4.67
N LYS A 451 -0.80 -1.99 3.78
CA LYS A 451 -0.96 -1.38 2.46
C LYS A 451 -2.43 -1.07 2.19
N LEU A 452 -2.72 0.16 1.78
CA LEU A 452 -4.05 0.60 1.35
C LEU A 452 -3.99 1.22 -0.04
N HIS A 453 -4.83 0.77 -0.95
CA HIS A 453 -4.98 1.34 -2.29
C HIS A 453 -6.43 1.78 -2.48
N LEU A 454 -6.61 3.05 -2.82
CA LEU A 454 -7.90 3.68 -3.05
C LEU A 454 -7.91 4.15 -4.51
N TRP A 455 -8.84 3.63 -5.31
CA TRP A 455 -9.00 4.04 -6.70
C TRP A 455 -10.42 4.52 -6.94
N ASP A 456 -10.61 5.68 -7.55
CA ASP A 456 -11.93 6.19 -7.92
C ASP A 456 -12.93 6.18 -6.73
N CYS A 457 -12.42 6.54 -5.55
CA CYS A 457 -13.19 6.64 -4.30
C CYS A 457 -13.41 8.11 -3.93
N PRO A 458 -14.63 8.51 -3.54
CA PRO A 458 -14.98 9.90 -3.25
C PRO A 458 -14.59 10.30 -1.80
N PHE A 459 -13.33 10.06 -1.42
CA PHE A 459 -12.81 10.46 -0.12
C PHE A 459 -12.10 11.80 -0.21
N SER A 460 -12.29 12.66 0.79
CA SER A 460 -11.52 13.89 0.91
C SER A 460 -10.08 13.60 1.34
N GLU A 461 -9.15 14.50 0.98
CA GLU A 461 -7.75 14.45 1.47
C GLU A 461 -7.71 14.39 3.01
N LYS A 462 -8.61 15.13 3.69
CA LYS A 462 -8.76 15.11 5.15
C LYS A 462 -9.10 13.72 5.71
N ALA A 463 -10.03 13.01 5.07
CA ALA A 463 -10.42 11.68 5.53
C ALA A 463 -9.29 10.66 5.33
N VAL A 464 -8.59 10.74 4.20
CA VAL A 464 -7.39 9.93 3.91
C VAL A 464 -6.30 10.22 4.93
N ALA A 465 -5.99 11.49 5.21
CA ALA A 465 -5.02 11.86 6.23
C ALA A 465 -5.40 11.29 7.60
N THR A 466 -6.67 11.46 8.01
CA THR A 466 -7.19 10.92 9.27
C THR A 466 -7.03 9.41 9.36
N PHE A 467 -7.31 8.68 8.27
CA PHE A 467 -7.11 7.25 8.19
C PHE A 467 -5.66 6.84 8.47
N VAL A 468 -4.70 7.51 7.83
CA VAL A 468 -3.27 7.22 7.96
C VAL A 468 -2.78 7.41 9.41
N PHE A 469 -3.35 8.38 10.13
CA PHE A 469 -3.04 8.60 11.55
C PHE A 469 -3.60 7.50 12.46
N ASN A 470 -4.84 7.07 12.20
CA ASN A 470 -5.51 6.09 13.04
C ASN A 470 -4.94 4.66 12.86
N ILE A 471 -4.48 4.31 11.66
CA ILE A 471 -3.91 2.98 11.38
C ILE A 471 -2.39 2.98 11.60
N HIS A 472 -1.96 2.65 12.80
CA HIS A 472 -0.54 2.62 13.17
C HIS A 472 0.27 1.51 12.46
N SER A 473 -0.36 0.48 11.91
CA SER A 473 0.33 -0.56 11.14
C SER A 473 0.61 -0.19 9.69
N LEU A 474 0.00 0.89 9.18
CA LEU A 474 0.06 1.27 7.78
C LEU A 474 1.49 1.69 7.41
N ARG A 475 1.93 1.23 6.24
CA ARG A 475 3.27 1.53 5.70
C ARG A 475 3.18 2.24 4.36
N TYR A 476 2.18 1.88 3.56
CA TYR A 476 1.97 2.40 2.22
C TYR A 476 0.50 2.73 2.01
N ILE A 477 0.24 3.89 1.43
CA ILE A 477 -1.05 4.24 0.87
C ILE A 477 -0.85 4.74 -0.56
N TRP A 478 -1.82 4.41 -1.41
CA TRP A 478 -1.91 4.95 -2.75
C TRP A 478 -3.35 5.37 -3.01
N VAL A 479 -3.53 6.54 -3.58
CA VAL A 479 -4.84 7.13 -3.90
C VAL A 479 -4.79 7.59 -5.35
N GLY A 480 -5.70 7.11 -6.19
CA GLY A 480 -5.79 7.51 -7.58
C GLY A 480 -7.22 7.83 -8.03
N ASN A 481 -7.34 8.82 -8.93
CA ASN A 481 -8.59 9.26 -9.56
C ASN A 481 -9.75 9.63 -8.60
N GLY A 482 -9.50 10.39 -7.54
CA GLY A 482 -10.52 11.24 -6.90
C GLY A 482 -10.46 12.65 -7.50
N PHE A 483 -11.57 13.39 -7.57
CA PHE A 483 -11.61 14.76 -8.09
C PHE A 483 -10.47 15.61 -7.51
N GLY A 484 -9.44 15.88 -8.34
CA GLY A 484 -8.29 16.71 -8.00
C GLY A 484 -7.42 16.18 -6.87
N THR A 485 -6.67 15.08 -7.05
CA THR A 485 -5.69 14.64 -6.03
C THR A 485 -4.27 14.63 -6.56
N THR A 486 -3.39 15.24 -5.78
CA THR A 486 -1.95 14.98 -5.76
C THR A 486 -1.69 13.51 -5.44
N ASP A 487 -0.68 12.90 -6.06
CA ASP A 487 -0.20 11.55 -5.71
C ASP A 487 0.32 11.56 -4.26
N LEU A 488 -0.56 11.39 -3.28
CA LEU A 488 -0.19 11.24 -1.87
C LEU A 488 0.32 9.82 -1.64
N ALA A 489 1.56 9.56 -2.04
CA ALA A 489 2.31 8.41 -1.58
C ALA A 489 2.82 8.69 -0.15
N LEU A 490 1.93 8.62 0.85
CA LEU A 490 2.35 8.55 2.26
C LEU A 490 2.90 7.15 2.50
N THR A 491 4.13 6.98 2.08
CA THR A 491 5.02 6.03 2.70
C THR A 491 5.42 6.63 4.05
N ARG A 492 5.68 5.82 5.07
CA ARG A 492 6.31 6.30 6.31
C ARG A 492 7.83 6.04 6.30
N PRO A 493 8.70 6.78 5.58
CA PRO A 493 10.14 6.63 5.77
C PRO A 493 10.67 7.41 6.98
N THR A 494 10.02 8.49 7.41
CA THR A 494 10.61 9.48 8.34
C THR A 494 9.86 9.70 9.64
N PHE A 495 8.67 9.12 9.82
CA PHE A 495 7.86 9.35 11.02
C PHE A 495 7.95 8.15 11.97
N THR A 496 8.84 8.24 12.96
CA THR A 496 8.75 7.34 14.12
C THR A 496 7.47 7.67 14.90
N ALA A 497 6.98 6.72 15.71
CA ALA A 497 5.87 7.00 16.61
C ALA A 497 6.16 8.20 17.54
N GLU A 498 7.43 8.48 17.79
CA GLU A 498 7.90 9.63 18.58
C GLU A 498 7.61 10.95 17.83
N VAL A 499 7.95 11.07 16.54
CA VAL A 499 7.66 12.28 15.74
C VAL A 499 6.15 12.53 15.62
N LEU A 500 5.35 11.48 15.47
CA LEU A 500 3.89 11.62 15.47
C LEU A 500 3.36 12.11 16.83
N THR A 501 3.92 11.60 17.94
CA THR A 501 3.58 12.06 19.28
C THR A 501 3.96 13.53 19.49
N GLU A 502 5.09 13.95 18.93
CA GLU A 502 5.56 15.33 18.95
C GLU A 502 4.68 16.29 18.13
N LEU A 503 4.08 15.81 17.03
CA LEU A 503 3.24 16.63 16.14
C LEU A 503 1.76 16.74 16.57
N ILE A 504 1.24 15.82 17.39
CA ILE A 504 -0.15 15.85 17.89
C ILE A 504 -0.53 17.18 18.58
N PRO A 505 0.30 17.76 19.45
CA PRO A 505 0.04 19.06 20.07
C PRO A 505 -0.16 20.19 19.04
N TYR A 506 0.57 20.16 17.92
CA TYR A 506 0.49 21.18 16.87
C TYR A 506 -0.79 21.06 16.04
N VAL A 507 -1.29 19.84 15.81
CA VAL A 507 -2.62 19.61 15.21
C VAL A 507 -3.70 20.18 16.10
N THR A 508 -3.63 19.86 17.40
CA THR A 508 -4.59 20.31 18.41
C THR A 508 -4.58 21.84 18.50
N LEU A 509 -3.39 22.44 18.45
CA LEU A 509 -3.21 23.89 18.40
C LEU A 509 -3.89 24.50 17.17
N ALA A 510 -3.61 23.97 15.97
CA ALA A 510 -4.20 24.47 14.73
C ALA A 510 -5.75 24.38 14.74
N GLU A 511 -6.31 23.28 15.25
CA GLU A 511 -7.75 23.11 15.40
C GLU A 511 -8.37 24.15 16.34
N LYS A 512 -7.78 24.33 17.52
CA LYS A 512 -8.31 25.27 18.52
C LYS A 512 -8.17 26.72 18.08
N LEU A 513 -7.05 27.08 17.44
CA LEU A 513 -6.87 28.41 16.84
C LEU A 513 -7.90 28.69 15.77
N HIS A 514 -8.21 27.72 14.92
CA HIS A 514 -9.19 27.92 13.88
C HIS A 514 -10.63 28.01 14.38
N LYS A 515 -11.03 27.14 15.32
CA LYS A 515 -12.34 27.27 15.97
C LYS A 515 -12.49 28.65 16.62
N LEU A 516 -11.44 29.16 17.28
CA LEU A 516 -11.41 30.50 17.83
C LEU A 516 -11.55 31.56 16.73
N ALA A 517 -10.80 31.45 15.64
CA ALA A 517 -10.85 32.39 14.53
C ALA A 517 -12.24 32.46 13.87
N ILE A 518 -12.93 31.32 13.69
CA ILE A 518 -14.31 31.30 13.20
C ILE A 518 -15.27 32.02 14.15
N GLN A 519 -15.14 31.79 15.46
CA GLN A 519 -16.03 32.44 16.43
C GLN A 519 -15.83 33.96 16.53
N LEU A 520 -14.72 34.47 15.99
CA LEU A 520 -14.42 35.91 15.90
C LEU A 520 -15.01 36.58 14.66
N ILE A 521 -15.65 35.83 13.75
CA ILE A 521 -16.35 36.37 12.58
C ILE A 521 -17.63 37.10 13.02
N ALA A 522 -17.87 38.29 12.46
CA ALA A 522 -19.08 39.06 12.72
C ALA A 522 -20.33 38.39 12.10
N ASP A 523 -21.47 38.49 12.79
CA ASP A 523 -22.70 37.80 12.37
C ASP A 523 -23.15 38.23 10.96
N GLY A 524 -23.43 37.26 10.10
CA GLY A 524 -23.91 37.49 8.74
C GLY A 524 -22.83 37.65 7.67
N SER A 525 -21.55 37.70 8.05
CA SER A 525 -20.43 37.62 7.11
C SER A 525 -20.07 36.15 6.84
N GLY A 526 -20.09 35.74 5.56
CA GLY A 526 -19.83 34.35 5.18
C GLY A 526 -18.41 33.87 5.55
N LEU A 527 -18.12 32.58 5.31
CA LEU A 527 -16.78 32.04 5.54
C LEU A 527 -15.81 32.60 4.48
N GLY A 528 -14.87 33.46 4.88
CA GLY A 528 -13.84 34.02 3.99
C GLY A 528 -12.67 33.07 3.75
N SER A 529 -11.57 33.61 3.19
CA SER A 529 -10.36 32.81 2.94
C SER A 529 -9.47 32.71 4.19
N VAL A 530 -8.89 31.53 4.44
CA VAL A 530 -8.05 31.27 5.62
C VAL A 530 -6.59 31.21 5.20
N LYS A 531 -5.80 32.19 5.60
CA LYS A 531 -4.33 32.17 5.46
C LYS A 531 -3.69 31.58 6.71
N ILE A 532 -2.80 30.61 6.53
CA ILE A 532 -2.10 29.96 7.64
C ILE A 532 -0.60 30.07 7.42
N THR A 533 0.11 30.43 8.48
CA THR A 533 1.56 30.53 8.48
C THR A 533 2.12 29.76 9.65
N TYR A 534 3.07 28.88 9.40
CA TYR A 534 3.81 28.16 10.44
C TYR A 534 5.31 28.21 10.15
N THR A 535 6.12 28.11 11.20
CA THR A 535 7.59 28.04 11.11
C THR A 535 8.07 26.64 11.51
N SER A 536 9.23 26.17 11.01
CA SER A 536 9.82 24.86 11.37
C SER A 536 11.35 24.90 11.42
N SER A 537 11.94 24.20 12.40
CA SER A 537 13.41 24.01 12.58
C SER A 537 13.99 22.88 11.74
N ILE A 538 13.15 21.96 11.28
CA ILE A 538 13.66 20.75 10.65
C ILE A 538 13.91 21.10 9.18
N ALA A 539 15.16 20.87 8.73
CA ALA A 539 15.62 21.22 7.39
C ALA A 539 14.54 20.88 6.35
N THR A 540 14.36 21.78 5.38
CA THR A 540 13.39 21.72 4.28
C THR A 540 13.40 20.39 3.52
N ASP A 541 14.48 19.62 3.69
CA ASP A 541 14.79 18.40 2.96
C ASP A 541 14.35 17.13 3.74
N ASN A 542 13.86 17.26 4.98
CA ASN A 542 13.52 16.13 5.86
C ASN A 542 12.09 16.14 6.44
N LEU A 543 11.25 17.13 6.08
CA LEU A 543 9.82 17.05 6.33
C LEU A 543 9.04 17.48 5.09
N ASP A 544 8.17 16.57 4.65
CA ASP A 544 7.05 16.89 3.78
C ASP A 544 6.19 18.01 4.41
N THR A 545 6.39 19.23 3.94
CA THR A 545 5.46 20.36 4.11
C THR A 545 4.00 20.02 3.75
N PRO A 546 3.67 19.04 2.88
CA PRO A 546 2.32 18.52 2.72
C PRO A 546 1.70 17.92 3.97
N LEU A 547 2.47 17.26 4.85
CA LEU A 547 1.90 16.62 6.05
C LEU A 547 1.53 17.66 7.11
N VAL A 548 2.41 18.62 7.40
CA VAL A 548 2.08 19.72 8.32
C VAL A 548 0.92 20.54 7.74
N ARG A 549 0.90 20.76 6.42
CA ARG A 549 -0.22 21.40 5.71
C ARG A 549 -1.52 20.59 5.87
N ALA A 550 -1.51 19.28 5.67
CA ALA A 550 -2.66 18.39 5.83
C ALA A 550 -3.11 18.25 7.29
N MET A 551 -2.17 18.28 8.25
CA MET A 551 -2.41 18.23 9.69
C MET A 551 -3.06 19.51 10.20
N VAL A 552 -2.55 20.65 9.75
CA VAL A 552 -3.11 21.96 10.01
C VAL A 552 -4.47 22.09 9.31
N ALA A 553 -4.59 21.70 8.03
CA ALA A 553 -5.88 21.66 7.31
C ALA A 553 -6.91 20.72 7.97
N LYS A 554 -6.48 19.56 8.50
CA LYS A 554 -7.33 18.62 9.25
C LYS A 554 -7.96 19.28 10.48
N GLY A 555 -7.17 20.03 11.24
CA GLY A 555 -7.69 20.80 12.39
C GLY A 555 -8.67 21.90 11.98
N ILE A 556 -8.59 22.36 10.73
CA ILE A 556 -9.24 23.58 10.26
C ILE A 556 -10.60 23.36 9.59
N CYS A 557 -11.07 22.13 9.30
CA CYS A 557 -12.48 21.91 8.90
C CYS A 557 -13.05 22.85 7.78
N VAL A 558 -12.22 23.40 6.87
CA VAL A 558 -12.65 24.22 5.72
C VAL A 558 -12.27 23.50 4.41
N ASN A 559 -13.01 23.74 3.32
CA ASN A 559 -12.66 23.25 1.97
C ASN A 559 -11.27 23.77 1.55
N GLU A 560 -10.41 22.89 1.03
CA GLU A 560 -9.00 23.17 0.70
C GLU A 560 -8.81 24.35 -0.26
N GLU A 561 -9.77 24.60 -1.16
CA GLU A 561 -9.73 25.72 -2.11
C GLU A 561 -9.73 27.11 -1.45
N GLN A 562 -10.07 27.20 -0.16
CA GLN A 562 -10.11 28.46 0.60
C GLN A 562 -8.91 28.65 1.54
N VAL A 563 -7.95 27.72 1.55
CA VAL A 563 -6.83 27.70 2.52
C VAL A 563 -5.48 27.97 1.83
N PHE A 564 -4.85 29.11 2.16
CA PHE A 564 -3.52 29.47 1.67
C PHE A 564 -2.46 29.26 2.75
N VAL A 565 -1.50 28.35 2.54
CA VAL A 565 -0.46 28.03 3.52
C VAL A 565 0.91 28.56 3.07
N ASP A 566 1.46 29.48 3.85
CA ASP A 566 2.73 30.17 3.61
C ASP A 566 3.81 29.65 4.58
N VAL A 567 4.96 29.21 4.06
CA VAL A 567 6.05 28.61 4.85
C VAL A 567 7.26 29.54 4.85
N SER A 568 7.57 30.15 6.00
CA SER A 568 8.78 30.96 6.16
C SER A 568 9.88 30.16 6.86
N SER A 569 11.04 29.98 6.22
CA SER A 569 12.23 29.36 6.83
C SER A 569 13.02 30.39 7.63
N ASP A 570 13.26 30.13 8.92
CA ASP A 570 14.51 30.51 9.62
C ASP A 570 14.54 30.22 11.14
N LYS A 571 13.50 29.65 11.77
CA LYS A 571 13.47 29.39 13.24
C LYS A 571 12.59 28.18 13.61
N PRO A 572 12.75 27.59 14.83
CA PRO A 572 12.08 26.34 15.22
C PRO A 572 10.56 26.27 15.07
N LEU A 573 10.02 25.05 15.07
CA LEU A 573 8.58 24.75 14.99
C LEU A 573 7.89 25.23 16.26
N GLU A 574 7.70 26.54 16.36
CA GLU A 574 7.30 27.19 17.61
C GLU A 574 5.96 27.90 17.48
N ILE A 575 5.51 28.26 16.28
CA ILE A 575 4.39 29.18 16.12
C ILE A 575 3.48 28.74 14.96
N ILE A 576 2.18 28.64 15.23
CA ILE A 576 1.12 28.52 14.23
C ILE A 576 0.30 29.82 14.26
N LYS A 577 0.17 30.47 13.09
CA LYS A 577 -0.65 31.66 12.89
C LYS A 577 -1.80 31.32 11.96
N VAL A 578 -3.03 31.59 12.40
CA VAL A 578 -4.25 31.49 11.58
C VAL A 578 -4.79 32.90 11.36
N GLN A 579 -4.96 33.27 10.11
CA GLN A 579 -5.53 34.54 9.68
C GLN A 579 -6.76 34.27 8.80
N ILE A 580 -7.87 34.92 9.08
CA ILE A 580 -9.04 34.94 8.18
C ILE A 580 -9.04 36.28 7.47
N VAL A 581 -9.11 36.23 6.14
CA VAL A 581 -9.08 37.38 5.23
C VAL A 581 -10.46 37.55 4.61
N ASP A 582 -10.80 38.79 4.23
CA ASP A 582 -12.05 39.16 3.55
C ASP A 582 -13.33 38.99 4.41
N VAL A 583 -13.20 39.09 5.74
CA VAL A 583 -14.31 38.97 6.69
C VAL A 583 -14.24 40.06 7.75
N GLU A 584 -15.39 40.61 8.15
CA GLU A 584 -15.48 41.56 9.27
C GLU A 584 -15.31 40.82 10.61
N SER A 585 -14.38 41.31 11.44
CA SER A 585 -14.10 40.77 12.77
C SER A 585 -14.98 41.39 13.83
N ARG A 586 -15.47 40.58 14.77
CA ARG A 586 -16.07 41.05 16.04
C ARG A 586 -15.09 41.94 16.82
N LEU A 587 -13.77 41.74 16.66
CA LEU A 587 -12.75 42.49 17.38
C LEU A 587 -12.29 43.82 16.74
N ALA A 588 -12.95 44.27 15.67
CA ALA A 588 -12.56 45.44 14.85
C ALA A 588 -11.11 45.33 14.28
N GLY A 589 -10.99 44.88 13.03
CA GLY A 589 -9.72 44.68 12.32
C GLY A 589 -9.63 43.31 11.64
N GLU A 590 -8.42 42.89 11.21
CA GLU A 590 -8.20 41.54 10.65
C GLU A 590 -8.27 40.46 11.75
N ILE A 591 -8.94 39.34 11.48
CA ILE A 591 -8.97 38.18 12.39
C ILE A 591 -7.63 37.45 12.27
N LYS A 592 -6.75 37.67 13.25
CA LYS A 592 -5.45 36.99 13.39
C LYS A 592 -5.36 36.34 14.75
N VAL A 593 -5.11 35.05 14.81
CA VAL A 593 -4.81 34.34 16.05
C VAL A 593 -3.50 33.58 15.91
N GLU A 594 -2.71 33.59 16.98
CA GLU A 594 -1.40 32.95 17.01
C GLU A 594 -1.32 32.07 18.24
N GLY A 595 -0.66 30.92 18.10
CA GLY A 595 -0.37 30.07 19.23
C GLY A 595 0.91 29.27 19.06
N ARG A 596 1.34 28.66 20.16
CA ARG A 596 2.60 27.93 20.32
C ARG A 596 2.39 26.68 21.15
N VAL A 597 3.13 25.62 20.87
CA VAL A 597 3.22 24.45 21.77
C VAL A 597 4.37 24.66 22.76
N LYS A 598 4.10 24.56 24.06
CA LYS A 598 5.10 24.59 25.15
C LYS A 598 5.01 23.26 25.90
N ASP A 599 6.10 22.48 25.95
CA ASP A 599 6.15 21.18 26.63
C ASP A 599 5.01 20.20 26.26
N GLY A 600 4.62 20.18 24.98
CA GLY A 600 3.52 19.34 24.47
C GLY A 600 2.11 19.91 24.69
N VAL A 601 2.00 21.08 25.32
CA VAL A 601 0.73 21.74 25.62
C VAL A 601 0.50 22.92 24.66
N PRO A 602 -0.65 23.03 23.98
CA PRO A 602 -0.96 24.14 23.09
C PRO A 602 -1.34 25.41 23.86
N TYR A 603 -0.76 26.56 23.50
CA TYR A 603 -1.03 27.87 24.09
C TYR A 603 -1.48 28.88 23.02
N LEU A 604 -2.42 29.75 23.38
CA LEU A 604 -2.77 30.94 22.62
C LEU A 604 -1.80 32.07 23.01
N THR A 605 -1.11 32.63 22.02
CA THR A 605 -0.10 33.68 22.23
C THR A 605 -0.51 35.05 21.69
N LYS A 606 -1.47 35.10 20.75
CA LYS A 606 -1.96 36.38 20.20
C LYS A 606 -3.41 36.29 19.72
N VAL A 607 -4.15 37.38 19.91
CA VAL A 607 -5.48 37.61 19.32
C VAL A 607 -5.54 39.02 18.73
N GLY A 608 -5.75 39.13 17.42
CA GLY A 608 -5.60 40.38 16.67
C GLY A 608 -4.18 40.94 16.80
N ALA A 609 -4.08 42.16 17.29
CA ALA A 609 -2.80 42.81 17.59
C ALA A 609 -2.31 42.59 19.04
N LEU A 610 -3.09 41.89 19.87
CA LEU A 610 -2.89 41.79 21.31
C LEU A 610 -2.19 40.49 21.70
N ASP A 611 -1.10 40.61 22.46
CA ASP A 611 -0.40 39.45 23.03
C ASP A 611 -1.15 38.90 24.25
N VAL A 612 -1.24 37.58 24.33
CA VAL A 612 -1.89 36.82 25.42
C VAL A 612 -1.05 35.59 25.74
N ASP A 613 -1.26 34.93 26.87
CA ASP A 613 -0.60 33.65 27.19
C ASP A 613 -1.54 32.77 28.00
N VAL A 614 -2.31 31.91 27.32
CA VAL A 614 -3.32 31.03 27.92
C VAL A 614 -3.22 29.63 27.34
N SER A 615 -3.24 28.60 28.20
CA SER A 615 -3.29 27.21 27.76
C SER A 615 -4.61 26.92 27.06
N LEU A 616 -4.54 26.23 25.93
CA LEU A 616 -5.68 25.77 25.16
C LEU A 616 -6.19 24.39 25.63
N GLU A 617 -5.68 23.77 26.70
CA GLU A 617 -6.14 22.43 27.14
C GLU A 617 -7.57 22.39 27.67
N GLY A 618 -8.02 23.47 28.33
CA GLY A 618 -9.37 23.61 28.88
C GLY A 618 -10.34 24.36 27.97
N ASN A 619 -11.48 24.77 28.53
CA ASN A 619 -12.39 25.67 27.83
C ASN A 619 -11.89 27.11 27.97
N ILE A 620 -12.12 27.94 26.95
CA ILE A 620 -11.65 29.32 26.95
C ILE A 620 -12.81 30.29 26.84
N ILE A 621 -12.74 31.33 27.65
CA ILE A 621 -13.58 32.51 27.58
C ILE A 621 -12.71 33.68 27.14
N LEU A 622 -13.12 34.35 26.06
CA LEU A 622 -12.47 35.55 25.57
C LEU A 622 -13.46 36.72 25.66
N CYS A 623 -13.07 37.77 26.37
CA CYS A 623 -13.86 38.99 26.54
C CYS A 623 -13.08 40.18 26.02
N ARG A 624 -13.67 40.96 25.11
CA ARG A 624 -13.17 42.28 24.74
C ARG A 624 -13.71 43.31 25.73
N GLN A 625 -12.82 44.07 26.35
CA GLN A 625 -13.18 45.08 27.32
C GLN A 625 -13.46 46.42 26.64
N ALA A 626 -14.57 47.05 27.02
CA ALA A 626 -14.93 48.41 26.61
C ALA A 626 -13.89 49.44 27.12
N PRO A 627 -13.57 50.50 26.35
CA PRO A 627 -12.67 51.57 26.82
C PRO A 627 -13.16 52.20 28.14
N ASP A 628 -12.22 52.51 29.02
CA ASP A 628 -12.46 53.22 30.29
C ASP A 628 -13.42 52.56 31.32
N GLN A 629 -13.79 51.29 31.15
CA GLN A 629 -14.63 50.54 32.10
C GLN A 629 -13.81 49.67 33.06
N PRO A 630 -13.62 50.03 34.34
CA PRO A 630 -12.97 49.15 35.33
C PRO A 630 -13.88 47.97 35.75
N ASN A 631 -13.31 46.97 36.42
CA ASN A 631 -14.02 45.87 37.12
C ASN A 631 -14.55 44.67 36.29
N ILE A 632 -14.22 44.56 35.00
CA ILE A 632 -14.58 43.36 34.19
C ILE A 632 -14.14 42.04 34.84
N ILE A 633 -12.94 42.02 35.45
CA ILE A 633 -12.34 40.84 36.06
C ILE A 633 -13.20 40.34 37.23
N THR A 634 -13.60 41.25 38.11
CA THR A 634 -14.40 40.92 39.30
C THR A 634 -15.77 40.41 38.90
N SER A 635 -16.41 41.03 37.91
CA SER A 635 -17.72 40.61 37.42
C SER A 635 -17.68 39.21 36.80
N VAL A 636 -16.71 38.94 35.91
CA VAL A 636 -16.59 37.62 35.27
C VAL A 636 -16.19 36.55 36.28
N SER A 637 -15.25 36.84 37.18
CA SER A 637 -14.82 35.87 38.21
C SER A 637 -15.96 35.50 39.15
N SER A 638 -16.78 36.48 39.56
CA SER A 638 -17.96 36.24 40.40
C SER A 638 -19.00 35.34 39.72
N ILE A 639 -19.24 35.54 38.42
CA ILE A 639 -20.21 34.71 37.67
C ILE A 639 -19.71 33.27 37.51
N LEU A 640 -18.40 33.07 37.33
CA LEU A 640 -17.81 31.73 37.25
C LEU A 640 -17.83 31.03 38.61
N ASP A 641 -17.57 31.76 39.69
CA ASP A 641 -17.66 31.25 41.07
C ASP A 641 -19.09 30.84 41.44
N ASP A 642 -20.09 31.66 41.08
CA ASP A 642 -21.52 31.33 41.21
C ASP A 642 -21.91 30.03 40.49
N ASP A 643 -21.20 29.70 39.41
CA ASP A 643 -21.44 28.52 38.56
C ASP A 643 -20.55 27.32 38.95
N ASN A 644 -19.73 27.46 40.01
CA ASN A 644 -18.73 26.49 40.47
C ASN A 644 -17.69 26.09 39.41
N VAL A 645 -17.30 27.02 38.54
CA VAL A 645 -16.28 26.80 37.49
C VAL A 645 -14.93 27.37 37.94
N ILE A 646 -13.86 26.57 37.86
CA ILE A 646 -12.53 26.99 38.32
C ILE A 646 -11.78 27.67 37.16
N ILE A 647 -11.25 28.85 37.45
CA ILE A 647 -10.34 29.59 36.57
C ILE A 647 -8.96 28.93 36.64
N SER A 648 -8.56 28.25 35.56
CA SER A 648 -7.26 27.57 35.46
C SER A 648 -6.13 28.52 35.05
N SER A 649 -6.44 29.54 34.26
CA SER A 649 -5.48 30.56 33.81
C SER A 649 -6.19 31.82 33.35
N MET A 650 -5.49 32.96 33.39
CA MET A 650 -6.04 34.25 32.96
C MET A 650 -4.93 35.14 32.40
N SER A 651 -5.15 35.74 31.24
CA SER A 651 -4.22 36.64 30.56
C SER A 651 -4.91 37.89 30.04
N PHE A 652 -4.17 39.01 30.03
CA PHE A 652 -4.66 40.32 29.59
C PHE A 652 -3.76 40.92 28.52
N GLY A 653 -4.30 41.13 27.32
CA GLY A 653 -3.64 41.90 26.26
C GLY A 653 -4.17 43.33 26.23
N ARG A 654 -3.29 44.34 26.12
CA ARG A 654 -3.66 45.76 25.95
C ARG A 654 -2.79 46.48 24.92
N ILE A 655 -3.38 47.29 24.04
CA ILE A 655 -2.64 48.12 23.06
C ILE A 655 -1.97 49.33 23.75
N ALA A 656 -2.66 49.97 24.69
CA ALA A 656 -2.13 51.08 25.50
C ALA A 656 -2.99 51.27 26.76
N GLN A 657 -2.50 52.06 27.71
CA GLN A 657 -3.24 52.41 28.92
C GLN A 657 -4.57 53.10 28.55
N ARG A 658 -5.70 52.57 29.05
CA ARG A 658 -7.07 53.04 28.77
C ARG A 658 -7.57 52.90 27.31
N LYS A 659 -6.95 52.04 26.51
CA LYS A 659 -7.44 51.66 25.16
C LYS A 659 -7.98 50.22 25.16
N GLN A 660 -8.40 49.73 23.98
CA GLN A 660 -8.88 48.36 23.76
C GLN A 660 -8.02 47.30 24.48
N ALA A 661 -8.70 46.40 25.20
CA ALA A 661 -8.10 45.31 25.95
C ALA A 661 -8.87 44.01 25.70
N VAL A 662 -8.16 42.88 25.73
CA VAL A 662 -8.76 41.54 25.67
C VAL A 662 -8.35 40.77 26.92
N MET A 663 -9.34 40.16 27.57
CA MET A 663 -9.17 39.23 28.67
C MET A 663 -9.45 37.82 28.16
N VAL A 664 -8.48 36.93 28.30
CA VAL A 664 -8.63 35.51 27.95
C VAL A 664 -8.53 34.69 29.24
N ILE A 665 -9.51 33.85 29.49
CA ILE A 665 -9.63 33.03 30.69
C ILE A 665 -9.71 31.56 30.28
N GLY A 666 -8.82 30.73 30.81
CA GLY A 666 -8.96 29.29 30.78
C GLY A 666 -9.78 28.81 31.98
N VAL A 667 -10.73 27.91 31.73
CA VAL A 667 -11.54 27.26 32.77
C VAL A 667 -11.50 25.73 32.62
N ASP A 668 -11.61 25.03 33.73
CA ASP A 668 -11.52 23.57 33.81
C ASP A 668 -12.77 22.86 33.27
N GLU A 669 -13.95 23.40 33.54
CA GLU A 669 -15.24 22.87 33.08
C GLU A 669 -15.98 23.86 32.19
N LYS A 670 -16.97 23.37 31.45
CA LYS A 670 -17.80 24.22 30.58
C LYS A 670 -18.80 24.99 31.45
N PRO A 671 -18.78 26.33 31.45
CA PRO A 671 -19.79 27.10 32.18
C PRO A 671 -21.19 26.85 31.63
N SER A 672 -22.18 26.95 32.51
CA SER A 672 -23.59 26.81 32.17
C SER A 672 -23.99 27.89 31.17
N LYS A 673 -25.00 27.59 30.33
CA LYS A 673 -25.54 28.59 29.38
C LYS A 673 -25.98 29.88 30.10
N LYS A 674 -26.46 29.77 31.33
CA LYS A 674 -26.85 30.91 32.16
C LYS A 674 -25.65 31.76 32.54
N ALA A 675 -24.53 31.15 32.93
CA ALA A 675 -23.29 31.86 33.24
C ALA A 675 -22.71 32.55 31.99
N LEU A 676 -22.66 31.85 30.85
CA LEU A 676 -22.17 32.43 29.59
C LEU A 676 -23.00 33.66 29.17
N ASN A 677 -24.33 33.60 29.24
CA ASN A 677 -25.20 34.74 28.94
C ASN A 677 -24.99 35.91 29.92
N ARG A 678 -24.84 35.62 31.22
CA ARG A 678 -24.57 36.66 32.23
C ARG A 678 -23.23 37.37 31.98
N ILE A 679 -22.25 36.68 31.40
CA ILE A 679 -20.95 37.26 31.05
C ILE A 679 -21.08 38.15 29.81
N ASP A 680 -21.82 37.72 28.79
CA ASP A 680 -22.08 38.47 27.57
C ASP A 680 -22.87 39.77 27.84
N GLU A 681 -23.75 39.77 28.84
CA GLU A 681 -24.54 40.94 29.25
C GLU A 681 -23.78 41.95 30.14
N ILE A 682 -22.51 41.70 30.49
CA ILE A 682 -21.73 42.64 31.32
C ILE A 682 -21.51 43.94 30.54
N PRO A 683 -21.89 45.12 31.07
CA PRO A 683 -21.73 46.41 30.35
C PRO A 683 -20.28 46.78 29.98
N ALA A 684 -19.29 46.16 30.64
CA ALA A 684 -17.87 46.34 30.37
C ALA A 684 -17.32 45.36 29.31
N VAL A 685 -18.14 44.42 28.81
CA VAL A 685 -17.81 43.45 27.75
C VAL A 685 -18.42 43.96 26.45
N ASP A 686 -17.58 44.31 25.48
CA ASP A 686 -18.04 44.70 24.14
C ASP A 686 -18.31 43.47 23.26
N ASP A 687 -17.50 42.41 23.42
CA ASP A 687 -17.65 41.15 22.69
C ASP A 687 -17.23 39.96 23.56
N PHE A 688 -17.92 38.85 23.38
CA PHE A 688 -17.72 37.61 24.11
C PHE A 688 -17.60 36.41 23.16
N VAL A 689 -16.62 35.55 23.43
CA VAL A 689 -16.41 34.30 22.71
C VAL A 689 -16.13 33.16 23.69
N PHE A 690 -16.79 32.02 23.51
CA PHE A 690 -16.57 30.82 24.28
C PHE A 690 -16.14 29.65 23.39
N LEU A 691 -14.93 29.16 23.64
CA LEU A 691 -14.35 28.00 22.98
C LEU A 691 -14.42 26.79 23.91
N ALA A 692 -15.28 25.82 23.59
CA ALA A 692 -15.31 24.54 24.29
C ALA A 692 -14.10 23.67 23.88
N SER A 693 -13.55 22.96 24.87
CA SER A 693 -12.45 22.00 24.71
C SER A 693 -12.79 20.83 23.79
#